data_AF-A0A2V9HJ99-F1
#
_entry.id   AF-A0A2V9HJ99-F1
#
_cell.length_a   1.000
_cell.length_b   1.000
_cell.length_c   1.000
_cell.angle_alpha   90.00
_cell.angle_beta   90.00
_cell.angle_gamma   90.00
#
_symmetry.space_group_name_H-M   'P 1'
#
loop_
_entity.id
_entity.type
_entity.pdbx_description
1 polymer ?
#
loop_
_entity_poly.entity_id
_entity_poly.type
_entity_poly.pdbx_seq_one_letter_code
_entity_poly.pdbx_strand_id
1 'polypeptide(L)'
;MWIDPTDGDRMAVVNDGGVNISVNRGSSWNHVNLPIAQIYHVTVDDQIPYFVSGNRQDGPSWRGPSNSLQFGGFSGNNIPRGAWHPVAGGESGFAMPDPADNNIIWSTGTGSGSIGGTVTRFDERTHQNREVEVWPDYVAGAPAAEVKYRFNWEFPIAISPHDHNKVYVGSQFVHVTTDGGNSWQIISPDLTRNDKSRQQISGGLTPDNIGVEYAGVIFALTESPKEAGLIWVGTNDGLVQVTRDGGKNWSNVTKNLPDLPEWGTVDNIEASRYDAGTAYLTVDGHQVNVRDPFVYKTADYGKTWTLITSRIPHNMLSYAHCVREDPVRKGLLYLGTEGGLYVSFDDGKNWQPLQSGLPHAPVYWLTVQERFHDLAVATYGRGFWILDDITALEQFTPEVGAAKAHLFAPRDAYRFKEVAQPAAVEYDPTTGKNPPYGASINFYLKSNLGEKDVAKLTVTDAGGKKVREIECRAPKLGAAEVKKPPEDEDSPDVEPPPCETKAGINRVWWDLRSDRSTEIRLRTTPLYAPDVPLGPEGWRKPPAVGRMAVLALPGTYTVTLNVGEEKFTQKVTVLKDPHTAGSGIDIQAQTREQTALYDEMNAMAATVNQIESLRAQLVALGKELGTNDTSKPVRKASDDLGEKLTGIEGTLLQLKLTG
;
A
#
# COMPACT_ATOMS: atom_id res chain seq x y z
N MET A 1 -0.02 -29.96 -14.64
CA MET A 1 -0.51 -29.78 -16.03
C MET A 1 -2.00 -30.05 -16.06
N TRP A 2 -2.76 -29.19 -16.73
CA TRP A 2 -4.19 -29.32 -16.97
C TRP A 2 -4.45 -29.46 -18.48
N ILE A 3 -5.43 -30.27 -18.87
CA ILE A 3 -5.87 -30.47 -20.25
C ILE A 3 -7.39 -30.32 -20.24
N ASP A 4 -7.94 -29.53 -21.17
CA ASP A 4 -9.39 -29.34 -21.29
C ASP A 4 -10.06 -30.69 -21.62
N PRO A 5 -11.02 -31.16 -20.81
CA PRO A 5 -11.70 -32.44 -21.05
C PRO A 5 -12.58 -32.45 -22.31
N THR A 6 -12.87 -31.28 -22.88
CA THR A 6 -13.72 -31.11 -24.07
C THR A 6 -12.92 -30.81 -25.35
N ASP A 7 -11.67 -30.36 -25.22
CA ASP A 7 -10.81 -29.95 -26.33
C ASP A 7 -9.33 -30.19 -26.01
N GLY A 8 -8.79 -31.33 -26.47
CA GLY A 8 -7.41 -31.73 -26.19
C GLY A 8 -6.33 -30.79 -26.77
N ASP A 9 -6.69 -29.83 -27.62
CA ASP A 9 -5.74 -28.83 -28.11
C ASP A 9 -5.44 -27.75 -27.04
N ARG A 10 -6.33 -27.59 -26.06
CA ARG A 10 -6.21 -26.64 -24.94
C ARG A 10 -5.52 -27.29 -23.75
N MET A 11 -4.36 -26.75 -23.39
CA MET A 11 -3.55 -27.24 -22.28
C MET A 11 -3.02 -26.06 -21.46
N ALA A 12 -2.84 -26.26 -20.16
CA ALA A 12 -2.15 -25.32 -19.29
C ALA A 12 -1.10 -26.03 -18.44
N VAL A 13 0.10 -25.46 -18.39
CA VAL A 13 1.18 -25.86 -17.47
C VAL A 13 1.41 -24.70 -16.52
N VAL A 14 1.34 -24.98 -15.23
CA VAL A 14 1.55 -24.00 -14.16
C VAL A 14 2.74 -24.47 -13.33
N ASN A 15 3.64 -23.55 -13.03
CA ASN A 15 4.79 -23.72 -12.14
C ASN A 15 5.05 -22.41 -11.39
N ASP A 16 6.10 -22.42 -10.57
CA ASP A 16 6.67 -21.25 -9.87
C ASP A 16 6.92 -20.04 -10.80
N GLY A 17 7.34 -20.30 -12.04
CA GLY A 17 7.54 -19.29 -13.09
C GLY A 17 6.26 -18.74 -13.72
N GLY A 18 5.07 -19.26 -13.42
CA GLY A 18 3.78 -18.75 -13.89
C GLY A 18 2.95 -19.76 -14.68
N VAL A 19 2.18 -19.27 -15.66
CA VAL A 19 1.21 -20.08 -16.43
C VAL A 19 1.56 -20.06 -17.90
N ASN A 20 1.68 -21.25 -18.51
CA ASN A 20 1.87 -21.42 -19.95
C ASN A 20 0.64 -22.10 -20.54
N ILE A 21 0.04 -21.50 -21.56
CA ILE A 21 -1.19 -22.00 -22.21
C ILE A 21 -0.88 -22.39 -23.65
N SER A 22 -1.31 -23.58 -24.04
CA SER A 22 -1.35 -24.04 -25.43
C SER A 22 -2.81 -24.10 -25.90
N VAL A 23 -3.04 -23.73 -27.16
CA VAL A 23 -4.32 -23.93 -27.87
C VAL A 23 -4.15 -24.79 -29.14
N ASN A 24 -3.01 -25.48 -29.27
CA ASN A 24 -2.66 -26.32 -30.41
C ASN A 24 -1.88 -27.58 -29.98
N ARG A 25 -2.34 -28.19 -28.89
CA ARG A 25 -1.87 -29.50 -28.41
C ARG A 25 -0.37 -29.56 -28.06
N GLY A 26 0.16 -28.48 -27.50
CA GLY A 26 1.54 -28.39 -27.04
C GLY A 26 2.55 -28.08 -28.15
N SER A 27 2.10 -27.81 -29.38
CA SER A 27 2.98 -27.40 -30.47
C SER A 27 3.59 -26.02 -30.23
N SER A 28 2.86 -25.12 -29.57
CA SER A 28 3.36 -23.83 -29.08
C SER A 28 2.69 -23.45 -27.76
N TRP A 29 3.41 -22.67 -26.94
CA TRP A 29 2.95 -22.21 -25.64
C TRP A 29 3.02 -20.68 -25.56
N ASN A 30 1.95 -20.07 -25.03
CA ASN A 30 1.92 -18.67 -24.64
C ASN A 30 2.13 -18.54 -23.13
N HIS A 31 3.14 -17.79 -22.73
CA HIS A 31 3.38 -17.48 -21.32
C HIS A 31 2.48 -16.33 -20.87
N VAL A 32 1.72 -16.54 -19.81
CA VAL A 32 0.80 -15.53 -19.24
C VAL A 32 1.47 -14.86 -18.05
N ASN A 33 1.67 -13.55 -18.18
CA ASN A 33 2.15 -12.72 -17.08
C ASN A 33 0.99 -12.45 -16.10
N LEU A 34 1.14 -12.92 -14.86
CA LEU A 34 0.18 -12.67 -13.79
C LEU A 34 0.77 -11.67 -12.78
N PRO A 35 -0.05 -10.81 -12.14
CA PRO A 35 0.38 -9.89 -11.07
C PRO A 35 0.59 -10.67 -9.76
N ILE A 36 1.40 -11.72 -9.81
CA ILE A 36 1.71 -12.59 -8.68
C ILE A 36 3.20 -12.48 -8.37
N ALA A 37 3.51 -12.42 -7.09
CA ALA A 37 4.86 -12.57 -6.59
C ALA A 37 4.80 -13.21 -5.22
N GLN A 38 5.74 -14.11 -4.96
CA GLN A 38 6.01 -14.67 -3.64
C GLN A 38 7.09 -13.82 -2.99
N ILE A 39 6.69 -13.00 -2.03
CA ILE A 39 7.58 -12.10 -1.30
C ILE A 39 7.77 -12.64 0.11
N TYR A 40 9.02 -12.87 0.47
CA TYR A 40 9.42 -13.39 1.79
C TYR A 40 9.31 -12.33 2.87
N HIS A 41 10.05 -11.24 2.70
CA HIS A 41 10.13 -10.14 3.64
C HIS A 41 9.84 -8.82 2.95
N VAL A 42 9.23 -7.87 3.68
CA VAL A 42 9.05 -6.48 3.22
C VAL A 42 9.73 -5.53 4.20
N THR A 43 10.54 -4.61 3.69
CA THR A 43 11.06 -3.47 4.43
C THR A 43 10.67 -2.19 3.71
N VAL A 44 10.81 -1.06 4.42
CA VAL A 44 10.50 0.27 3.92
C VAL A 44 11.64 1.23 4.27
N ASP A 45 11.79 2.30 3.48
CA ASP A 45 12.67 3.41 3.84
C ASP A 45 11.88 4.65 4.30
N ASP A 46 12.60 5.74 4.57
CA ASP A 46 12.05 7.01 5.06
C ASP A 46 11.96 8.10 3.99
N GLN A 47 12.12 7.73 2.71
CA GLN A 47 11.95 8.65 1.59
C GLN A 47 10.47 9.07 1.44
N ILE A 48 10.23 10.11 0.64
CA ILE A 48 8.88 10.70 0.51
C ILE A 48 8.56 10.87 -0.98
N PRO A 49 7.71 10.03 -1.60
CA PRO A 49 7.19 8.79 -1.04
C PRO A 49 8.30 7.75 -0.81
N TYR A 50 8.03 6.80 0.07
CA TYR A 50 8.98 5.77 0.45
C TYR A 50 9.00 4.62 -0.57
N PHE A 51 10.03 3.80 -0.50
CA PHE A 51 10.15 2.57 -1.28
C PHE A 51 9.88 1.35 -0.41
N VAL A 52 9.26 0.33 -1.00
CA VAL A 52 9.19 -1.03 -0.45
C VAL A 52 10.30 -1.88 -1.07
N SER A 53 10.95 -2.71 -0.26
CA SER A 53 11.99 -3.64 -0.72
C SER A 53 11.76 -5.04 -0.14
N GLY A 54 12.15 -6.07 -0.87
CA GLY A 54 11.97 -7.45 -0.43
C GLY A 54 12.45 -8.49 -1.43
N ASN A 55 12.58 -9.72 -0.95
CA ASN A 55 13.08 -10.85 -1.73
C ASN A 55 11.93 -11.55 -2.44
N ARG A 56 12.13 -11.84 -3.72
CA ARG A 56 11.13 -12.46 -4.58
C ARG A 56 11.63 -13.85 -5.00
N GLN A 57 10.80 -14.86 -4.81
CA GLN A 57 11.07 -16.22 -5.30
C GLN A 57 11.51 -16.22 -6.77
N ASP A 58 12.53 -17.01 -7.09
CA ASP A 58 13.15 -17.16 -8.41
C ASP A 58 13.65 -15.84 -9.02
N GLY A 59 14.01 -14.85 -8.19
CA GLY A 59 14.57 -13.56 -8.63
C GLY A 59 15.51 -12.94 -7.59
N PRO A 60 16.18 -11.81 -7.86
CA PRO A 60 16.93 -11.09 -6.84
C PRO A 60 16.00 -10.41 -5.82
N SER A 61 16.56 -9.73 -4.82
CA SER A 61 15.78 -8.75 -4.07
C SER A 61 15.34 -7.60 -4.98
N TRP A 62 14.10 -7.15 -4.81
CA TRP A 62 13.50 -6.06 -5.59
C TRP A 62 13.16 -4.87 -4.71
N ARG A 63 13.16 -3.69 -5.33
CA ARG A 63 12.71 -2.43 -4.76
C ARG A 63 11.75 -1.74 -5.70
N GLY A 64 10.74 -1.05 -5.17
CA GLY A 64 9.81 -0.24 -5.93
C GLY A 64 9.08 0.79 -5.05
N PRO A 65 8.46 1.81 -5.66
CA PRO A 65 7.85 2.90 -4.90
C PRO A 65 6.50 2.49 -4.29
N SER A 66 6.19 3.01 -3.10
CA SER A 66 4.83 2.96 -2.53
C SER A 66 3.83 3.80 -3.34
N ASN A 67 4.33 4.86 -3.98
CA ASN A 67 3.60 5.76 -4.84
C ASN A 67 4.53 6.24 -5.95
N SER A 68 4.23 5.91 -7.21
CA SER A 68 5.17 6.15 -8.32
C SER A 68 5.34 7.63 -8.66
N LEU A 69 4.42 8.52 -8.24
CA LEU A 69 4.27 9.91 -8.71
C LEU A 69 4.19 10.07 -10.24
N GLN A 70 4.15 8.96 -10.97
CA GLN A 70 4.05 8.90 -12.41
C GLN A 70 2.56 8.98 -12.72
N PHE A 71 2.07 10.17 -13.03
CA PHE A 71 0.67 10.42 -13.36
C PHE A 71 0.57 10.85 -14.83
N GLY A 72 -0.48 10.42 -15.55
CA GLY A 72 -0.94 11.12 -16.76
C GLY A 72 -0.25 10.78 -18.09
N GLY A 73 -0.23 9.51 -18.48
CA GLY A 73 0.03 9.06 -19.87
C GLY A 73 -1.05 8.08 -20.35
N PHE A 74 -0.88 7.49 -21.54
CA PHE A 74 -1.75 6.43 -22.09
C PHE A 74 -1.90 5.19 -21.18
N SER A 75 -1.09 5.09 -20.11
CA SER A 75 -1.00 3.99 -19.14
C SER A 75 -1.71 4.24 -17.79
N GLY A 76 -2.28 5.43 -17.56
CA GLY A 76 -3.06 5.76 -16.36
C GLY A 76 -2.25 5.96 -15.06
N ASN A 77 -2.97 6.05 -13.92
CA ASN A 77 -2.42 6.23 -12.57
C ASN A 77 -2.05 4.89 -11.90
N ASN A 78 -0.90 4.33 -12.29
CA ASN A 78 -0.43 3.03 -11.82
C ASN A 78 1.06 3.07 -11.39
N ILE A 79 1.52 2.00 -10.72
CA ILE A 79 2.93 1.72 -10.49
C ILE A 79 3.40 0.80 -11.63
N PRO A 80 4.09 1.32 -12.66
CA PRO A 80 4.50 0.50 -13.79
C PRO A 80 5.59 -0.48 -13.40
N ARG A 81 5.66 -1.64 -14.08
CA ARG A 81 6.74 -2.62 -13.89
C ARG A 81 8.14 -2.00 -14.00
N GLY A 82 8.32 -1.02 -14.88
CA GLY A 82 9.58 -0.32 -15.06
C GLY A 82 10.01 0.57 -13.89
N ALA A 83 9.15 0.78 -12.89
CA ALA A 83 9.51 1.46 -11.65
C ALA A 83 10.16 0.51 -10.62
N TRP A 84 10.22 -0.79 -10.91
CA TRP A 84 10.84 -1.80 -10.06
C TRP A 84 12.22 -2.18 -10.59
N HIS A 85 13.18 -2.36 -9.69
CA HIS A 85 14.55 -2.75 -10.05
C HIS A 85 15.20 -3.63 -8.96
N PRO A 86 16.21 -4.43 -9.32
CA PRO A 86 16.89 -5.29 -8.36
C PRO A 86 17.87 -4.50 -7.47
N VAL A 87 18.01 -4.94 -6.22
CA VAL A 87 18.89 -4.32 -5.20
C VAL A 87 19.92 -5.32 -4.65
N ALA A 88 20.47 -6.14 -5.55
CA ALA A 88 21.37 -7.27 -5.25
C ALA A 88 20.73 -8.31 -4.31
N GLY A 89 21.53 -9.10 -3.60
CA GLY A 89 21.05 -10.24 -2.80
C GLY A 89 20.56 -11.41 -3.65
N GLY A 90 19.70 -12.24 -3.07
CA GLY A 90 19.11 -13.40 -3.73
C GLY A 90 17.59 -13.47 -3.59
N GLU A 91 17.02 -14.62 -3.94
CA GLU A 91 15.57 -14.86 -3.98
C GLU A 91 14.89 -14.94 -2.62
N SER A 92 15.69 -15.18 -1.59
CA SER A 92 15.26 -15.45 -0.22
C SER A 92 15.92 -14.46 0.75
N GLY A 93 15.46 -14.39 1.99
CA GLY A 93 16.03 -13.49 3.00
C GLY A 93 15.41 -12.08 2.98
N PHE A 94 16.25 -11.05 3.14
CA PHE A 94 15.86 -9.66 3.40
C PHE A 94 16.55 -8.68 2.44
N ALA A 95 15.91 -7.52 2.22
CA ALA A 95 16.53 -6.35 1.61
C ALA A 95 16.23 -5.14 2.47
N MET A 96 17.18 -4.70 3.30
CA MET A 96 16.98 -3.67 4.33
C MET A 96 17.71 -2.36 3.95
N PRO A 97 17.00 -1.25 3.71
CA PRO A 97 17.65 0.05 3.58
C PRO A 97 18.29 0.46 4.90
N ASP A 98 19.49 1.04 4.84
CA ASP A 98 20.15 1.62 6.00
C ASP A 98 19.33 2.83 6.52
N PRO A 99 19.05 2.91 7.82
CA PRO A 99 18.20 3.96 8.38
C PRO A 99 18.86 5.35 8.36
N ALA A 100 20.19 5.44 8.28
CA ALA A 100 20.91 6.71 8.18
C ALA A 100 21.16 7.13 6.72
N ASP A 101 21.28 6.17 5.80
CA ASP A 101 21.39 6.43 4.37
C ASP A 101 20.58 5.43 3.55
N ASN A 102 19.34 5.79 3.21
CA ASN A 102 18.40 4.91 2.50
C ASN A 102 18.82 4.51 1.07
N ASN A 103 19.94 5.04 0.56
CA ASN A 103 20.55 4.57 -0.70
C ASN A 103 21.41 3.33 -0.51
N ILE A 104 21.83 3.04 0.72
CA ILE A 104 22.56 1.82 1.06
C ILE A 104 21.53 0.76 1.44
N ILE A 105 21.58 -0.39 0.77
CA ILE A 105 20.65 -1.49 1.00
C ILE A 105 21.45 -2.75 1.30
N TRP A 106 21.14 -3.38 2.44
CA TRP A 106 21.67 -4.66 2.83
C TRP A 106 20.75 -5.76 2.35
N SER A 107 21.18 -6.51 1.33
CA SER A 107 20.37 -7.57 0.74
C SER A 107 21.01 -8.92 1.00
N THR A 108 20.22 -9.87 1.48
CA THR A 108 20.63 -11.25 1.73
C THR A 108 20.02 -12.22 0.72
N GLY A 109 20.49 -13.45 0.73
CA GLY A 109 19.83 -14.57 0.08
C GLY A 109 20.62 -15.86 0.12
N THR A 110 19.91 -16.95 -0.12
CA THR A 110 20.48 -18.28 -0.35
C THR A 110 19.71 -18.99 -1.46
N GLY A 111 20.34 -19.99 -2.11
CA GLY A 111 19.74 -20.70 -3.25
C GLY A 111 20.67 -20.71 -4.46
N SER A 112 20.11 -20.94 -5.66
CA SER A 112 20.90 -21.11 -6.89
C SER A 112 21.68 -19.82 -7.23
N GLY A 113 23.00 -19.86 -7.06
CA GLY A 113 23.91 -18.71 -7.25
C GLY A 113 24.44 -18.07 -5.97
N SER A 114 23.80 -18.33 -4.82
CA SER A 114 24.08 -17.72 -3.50
C SER A 114 24.24 -18.78 -2.39
N ILE A 115 25.13 -19.76 -2.60
CA ILE A 115 25.09 -21.06 -1.91
C ILE A 115 25.96 -21.04 -0.63
N GLY A 116 25.85 -19.97 0.17
CA GLY A 116 26.73 -19.74 1.33
C GLY A 116 26.27 -18.68 2.33
N GLY A 117 25.00 -18.25 2.30
CA GLY A 117 24.51 -17.15 3.15
C GLY A 117 24.92 -15.79 2.59
N THR A 118 24.49 -15.48 1.36
CA THR A 118 24.89 -14.24 0.67
C THR A 118 24.42 -13.02 1.44
N VAL A 119 25.35 -12.09 1.66
CA VAL A 119 25.11 -10.75 2.19
C VAL A 119 25.76 -9.76 1.25
N THR A 120 24.99 -8.80 0.78
CA THR A 120 25.44 -7.75 -0.13
C THR A 120 25.09 -6.38 0.43
N ARG A 121 25.94 -5.40 0.10
CA ARG A 121 25.70 -3.98 0.35
C ARG A 121 25.59 -3.28 -1.00
N PHE A 122 24.38 -2.90 -1.38
CA PHE A 122 24.03 -2.21 -2.62
C PHE A 122 23.95 -0.70 -2.41
N ASP A 123 24.43 0.10 -3.37
CA ASP A 123 24.31 1.56 -3.37
C ASP A 123 23.45 2.03 -4.55
N GLU A 124 22.26 2.56 -4.24
CA GLU A 124 21.26 3.06 -5.19
C GLU A 124 21.81 4.18 -6.09
N ARG A 125 22.79 4.95 -5.64
CA ARG A 125 23.34 6.07 -6.42
C ARG A 125 24.19 5.62 -7.60
N THR A 126 24.86 4.48 -7.44
CA THR A 126 25.80 3.94 -8.43
C THR A 126 25.30 2.63 -9.04
N HIS A 127 24.24 2.05 -8.48
CA HIS A 127 23.73 0.71 -8.77
C HIS A 127 24.81 -0.39 -8.66
N GLN A 128 25.81 -0.17 -7.81
CA GLN A 128 26.86 -1.15 -7.53
C GLN A 128 26.54 -1.90 -6.24
N ASN A 129 26.88 -3.18 -6.20
CA ASN A 129 26.86 -3.97 -4.98
C ASN A 129 28.25 -4.46 -4.61
N ARG A 130 28.43 -4.70 -3.32
CA ARG A 130 29.59 -5.37 -2.76
C ARG A 130 29.13 -6.61 -2.00
N GLU A 131 29.70 -7.75 -2.33
CA GLU A 131 29.59 -8.98 -1.55
C GLU A 131 30.36 -8.82 -0.24
N VAL A 132 29.68 -9.07 0.86
CA VAL A 132 30.17 -8.90 2.24
C VAL A 132 29.77 -10.11 3.10
N GLU A 133 29.75 -11.29 2.47
CA GLU A 133 29.37 -12.55 3.12
C GLU A 133 30.26 -12.86 4.33
N VAL A 134 29.67 -13.49 5.35
CA VAL A 134 30.41 -13.91 6.56
C VAL A 134 31.52 -14.90 6.20
N TRP A 135 31.23 -15.81 5.28
CA TRP A 135 32.15 -16.85 4.86
C TRP A 135 31.78 -17.31 3.44
N PRO A 136 32.44 -16.76 2.40
CA PRO A 136 32.11 -17.04 1.00
C PRO A 136 32.62 -18.43 0.60
N ASP A 137 31.83 -19.45 0.89
CA ASP A 137 32.13 -20.86 0.62
C ASP A 137 30.96 -21.54 -0.06
N TYR A 138 31.26 -22.42 -1.01
CA TYR A 138 30.24 -23.14 -1.78
C TYR A 138 29.90 -24.44 -1.08
N VAL A 139 28.70 -24.55 -0.49
CA VAL A 139 28.35 -25.69 0.37
C VAL A 139 27.39 -26.71 -0.27
N ALA A 140 26.99 -26.55 -1.53
CA ALA A 140 26.08 -27.51 -2.17
C ALA A 140 26.72 -28.91 -2.26
N GLY A 141 25.92 -29.92 -1.93
CA GLY A 141 26.33 -31.31 -1.77
C GLY A 141 26.83 -31.65 -0.37
N ALA A 142 27.17 -30.66 0.47
CA ALA A 142 27.63 -30.89 1.83
C ALA A 142 26.44 -30.97 2.81
N PRO A 143 26.42 -31.98 3.71
CA PRO A 143 25.47 -32.01 4.81
C PRO A 143 25.80 -30.90 5.82
N ALA A 144 24.80 -30.43 6.56
CA ALA A 144 24.93 -29.38 7.58
C ALA A 144 26.01 -29.67 8.65
N ALA A 145 26.32 -30.95 8.88
CA ALA A 145 27.32 -31.38 9.85
C ALA A 145 28.77 -31.08 9.41
N GLU A 146 29.02 -30.92 8.11
CA GLU A 146 30.36 -30.73 7.53
C GLU A 146 30.71 -29.26 7.27
N VAL A 147 29.70 -28.38 7.21
CA VAL A 147 29.92 -26.96 6.91
C VAL A 147 30.30 -26.16 8.17
N LYS A 148 31.16 -25.16 7.98
CA LYS A 148 31.61 -24.28 9.07
C LYS A 148 30.47 -23.42 9.64
N TYR A 149 29.70 -22.78 8.76
CA TYR A 149 28.52 -22.00 9.12
C TYR A 149 27.32 -22.50 8.34
N ARG A 150 26.19 -22.63 9.03
CA ARG A 150 24.92 -23.09 8.47
C ARG A 150 24.03 -21.88 8.26
N PHE A 151 23.75 -21.55 7.00
CA PHE A 151 22.74 -20.57 6.62
C PHE A 151 21.58 -21.31 5.98
N ASN A 152 20.35 -20.88 6.29
CA ASN A 152 19.12 -21.44 5.73
C ASN A 152 18.55 -20.48 4.68
N TRP A 153 17.51 -20.92 3.94
CA TRP A 153 16.73 -20.14 2.98
C TRP A 153 16.56 -18.67 3.40
N GLU A 154 16.05 -18.43 4.61
CA GLU A 154 15.69 -17.09 5.10
C GLU A 154 16.49 -16.66 6.33
N PHE A 155 17.80 -16.87 6.33
CA PHE A 155 18.61 -16.48 7.49
C PHE A 155 18.47 -14.98 7.82
N PRO A 156 18.39 -14.61 9.12
CA PRO A 156 18.02 -13.27 9.51
C PRO A 156 19.21 -12.31 9.43
N ILE A 157 18.89 -11.05 9.10
CA ILE A 157 19.76 -9.88 9.22
C ILE A 157 19.05 -8.82 10.05
N ALA A 158 19.79 -8.06 10.84
CA ALA A 158 19.27 -6.91 11.56
C ALA A 158 20.29 -5.77 11.59
N ILE A 159 19.82 -4.54 11.38
CA ILE A 159 20.60 -3.32 11.61
C ILE A 159 20.30 -2.85 13.03
N SER A 160 21.32 -2.54 13.82
CA SER A 160 21.12 -2.07 15.19
C SER A 160 20.33 -0.75 15.20
N PRO A 161 19.27 -0.64 16.02
CA PRO A 161 18.54 0.63 16.18
C PRO A 161 19.36 1.69 16.94
N HIS A 162 20.51 1.32 17.52
CA HIS A 162 21.38 2.21 18.30
C HIS A 162 22.62 2.68 17.54
N ASP A 163 23.03 1.93 16.52
CA ASP A 163 24.20 2.23 15.69
C ASP A 163 24.06 1.57 14.32
N HIS A 164 23.70 2.33 13.29
CA HIS A 164 23.47 1.80 11.95
C HIS A 164 24.71 1.10 11.32
N ASN A 165 25.92 1.38 11.81
CA ASN A 165 27.12 0.67 11.34
C ASN A 165 27.18 -0.76 11.87
N LYS A 166 26.46 -1.06 12.95
CA LYS A 166 26.38 -2.38 13.55
C LYS A 166 25.27 -3.19 12.89
N VAL A 167 25.68 -4.20 12.13
CA VAL A 167 24.77 -5.11 11.42
C VAL A 167 25.02 -6.54 11.89
N TYR A 168 23.96 -7.27 12.18
CA TYR A 168 23.99 -8.66 12.63
C TYR A 168 23.44 -9.60 11.58
N VAL A 169 24.00 -10.81 11.50
CA VAL A 169 23.40 -11.91 10.73
C VAL A 169 23.43 -13.21 11.52
N GLY A 170 22.44 -14.08 11.29
CA GLY A 170 22.32 -15.38 11.96
C GLY A 170 22.78 -16.54 11.09
N SER A 171 23.76 -17.33 11.57
CA SER A 171 23.97 -18.72 11.14
C SER A 171 23.47 -19.64 12.27
N GLN A 172 24.18 -20.70 12.66
CA GLN A 172 24.06 -21.23 14.03
C GLN A 172 24.62 -20.29 15.12
N PHE A 173 25.35 -19.25 14.71
CA PHE A 173 25.93 -18.20 15.55
C PHE A 173 25.38 -16.83 15.19
N VAL A 174 25.44 -15.89 16.13
CA VAL A 174 25.26 -14.46 15.85
C VAL A 174 26.60 -13.88 15.40
N HIS A 175 26.61 -13.35 14.18
CA HIS A 175 27.74 -12.60 13.62
C HIS A 175 27.41 -11.12 13.63
N VAL A 176 28.42 -10.27 13.84
CA VAL A 176 28.29 -8.81 13.82
C VAL A 176 29.41 -8.17 13.01
N THR A 177 29.07 -7.17 12.21
CA THR A 177 30.02 -6.24 11.59
C THR A 177 29.79 -4.84 12.13
N THR A 178 30.85 -4.04 12.18
CA THR A 178 30.80 -2.59 12.48
C THR A 178 31.54 -1.77 11.42
N ASP A 179 31.93 -2.39 10.32
CA ASP A 179 32.79 -1.81 9.28
C ASP A 179 32.18 -1.96 7.87
N GLY A 180 30.85 -2.04 7.81
CA GLY A 180 30.11 -2.20 6.57
C GLY A 180 30.26 -3.58 5.93
N GLY A 181 30.63 -4.60 6.70
CA GLY A 181 30.79 -5.98 6.23
C GLY A 181 32.18 -6.29 5.66
N ASN A 182 33.19 -5.47 5.97
CA ASN A 182 34.59 -5.83 5.66
C ASN A 182 35.09 -6.98 6.53
N SER A 183 34.60 -7.06 7.77
CA SER A 183 34.87 -8.15 8.69
C SER A 183 33.68 -8.46 9.58
N TRP A 184 33.62 -9.71 10.05
CA TRP A 184 32.56 -10.23 10.92
C TRP A 184 33.15 -10.86 12.19
N GLN A 185 32.51 -10.59 13.32
CA GLN A 185 32.84 -11.17 14.63
C GLN A 185 31.71 -12.08 15.10
N ILE A 186 32.05 -13.24 15.65
CA ILE A 186 31.08 -14.11 16.33
C ILE A 186 30.89 -13.64 17.77
N ILE A 187 29.63 -13.42 18.18
CA ILE A 187 29.27 -12.96 19.53
C ILE A 187 28.33 -13.94 20.26
N SER A 188 28.29 -15.20 19.83
CA SER A 188 27.52 -16.25 20.51
C SER A 188 28.19 -17.61 20.43
N PRO A 189 27.85 -18.56 21.31
CA PRO A 189 28.04 -19.98 21.04
C PRO A 189 27.04 -20.46 19.97
N ASP A 190 27.06 -21.76 19.63
CA ASP A 190 26.01 -22.36 18.80
C ASP A 190 24.71 -22.32 19.62
N LEU A 191 23.74 -21.51 19.16
CA LEU A 191 22.51 -21.23 19.91
C LEU A 191 21.38 -22.25 19.64
N THR A 192 21.66 -23.26 18.82
CA THR A 192 20.68 -24.23 18.30
C THR A 192 20.69 -25.54 19.10
N ARG A 193 19.78 -26.48 18.81
CA ARG A 193 19.84 -27.84 19.41
C ARG A 193 21.09 -28.58 18.97
N ASN A 194 21.64 -28.22 17.80
CA ASN A 194 22.81 -28.84 17.18
C ASN A 194 22.71 -30.38 17.12
N ASP A 195 21.50 -30.90 16.88
CA ASP A 195 21.26 -32.33 16.78
C ASP A 195 21.89 -32.88 15.49
N LYS A 196 23.01 -33.59 15.65
CA LYS A 196 23.77 -34.16 14.53
C LYS A 196 22.97 -35.16 13.71
N SER A 197 21.97 -35.82 14.29
CA SER A 197 21.12 -36.74 13.52
C SER A 197 20.27 -36.03 12.46
N ARG A 198 20.01 -34.73 12.65
CA ARG A 198 19.25 -33.86 11.72
C ARG A 198 20.14 -33.05 10.77
N GLN A 199 21.46 -33.22 10.86
CA GLN A 199 22.44 -32.50 10.05
C GLN A 199 23.10 -33.38 8.99
N GLN A 200 22.50 -34.53 8.69
CA GLN A 200 23.01 -35.51 7.74
C GLN A 200 22.55 -35.21 6.31
N ILE A 201 23.07 -35.98 5.35
CA ILE A 201 22.67 -35.90 3.94
C ILE A 201 21.18 -36.20 3.78
N SER A 202 20.47 -35.39 2.99
CA SER A 202 19.05 -35.51 2.64
C SER A 202 18.88 -36.17 1.26
N GLY A 203 17.64 -36.54 0.88
CA GLY A 203 17.34 -37.10 -0.45
C GLY A 203 17.50 -38.63 -0.61
N GLY A 204 18.15 -39.31 0.33
CA GLY A 204 18.22 -40.77 0.37
C GLY A 204 19.11 -41.36 -0.74
N LEU A 205 18.51 -42.06 -1.71
CA LEU A 205 19.26 -42.67 -2.82
C LEU A 205 19.95 -41.60 -3.70
N THR A 206 19.29 -40.45 -3.87
CA THR A 206 19.82 -39.30 -4.59
C THR A 206 19.96 -38.16 -3.59
N PRO A 207 21.19 -37.79 -3.19
CA PRO A 207 21.42 -36.66 -2.30
C PRO A 207 20.74 -35.39 -2.79
N ASP A 208 20.07 -34.68 -1.88
CA ASP A 208 19.38 -33.42 -2.15
C ASP A 208 19.76 -32.41 -1.06
N ASN A 209 20.91 -31.79 -1.24
CA ASN A 209 21.51 -30.83 -0.31
C ASN A 209 22.02 -29.65 -1.14
N ILE A 210 21.18 -28.67 -1.44
CA ILE A 210 21.62 -27.46 -2.14
C ILE A 210 22.10 -26.38 -1.17
N GLY A 211 22.17 -26.68 0.13
CA GLY A 211 22.81 -25.82 1.13
C GLY A 211 21.86 -24.87 1.84
N VAL A 212 20.55 -25.11 1.71
CA VAL A 212 19.51 -24.20 2.20
C VAL A 212 18.51 -24.85 3.14
N GLU A 213 18.52 -26.19 3.21
CA GLU A 213 17.60 -27.01 3.99
C GLU A 213 18.15 -27.29 5.40
N TYR A 214 19.18 -26.55 5.82
CA TYR A 214 19.91 -26.85 7.05
C TYR A 214 19.05 -26.64 8.30
N ALA A 215 19.01 -27.69 9.12
CA ALA A 215 18.48 -27.65 10.47
C ALA A 215 19.51 -27.12 11.48
N GLY A 216 19.02 -26.52 12.56
CA GLY A 216 19.87 -25.97 13.61
C GLY A 216 20.58 -24.71 13.15
N VAL A 217 19.79 -23.73 12.76
CA VAL A 217 20.21 -22.35 12.45
C VAL A 217 19.37 -21.34 13.23
N ILE A 218 19.91 -20.15 13.42
CA ILE A 218 19.17 -18.96 13.81
C ILE A 218 18.30 -18.55 12.62
N PHE A 219 17.02 -18.33 12.90
CA PHE A 219 15.99 -18.03 11.90
C PHE A 219 15.32 -16.68 12.17
N ALA A 220 15.25 -16.26 13.44
CA ALA A 220 14.84 -14.91 13.83
C ALA A 220 15.93 -14.24 14.67
N LEU A 221 16.20 -12.96 14.41
CA LEU A 221 17.19 -12.16 15.14
C LEU A 221 16.73 -10.70 15.22
N THR A 222 16.75 -10.11 16.42
CA THR A 222 16.45 -8.68 16.61
C THR A 222 17.21 -8.10 17.81
N GLU A 223 17.61 -6.82 17.71
CA GLU A 223 18.11 -6.04 18.84
C GLU A 223 17.00 -5.11 19.34
N SER A 224 16.82 -5.03 20.65
CA SER A 224 15.81 -4.17 21.25
C SER A 224 16.07 -2.70 20.90
N PRO A 225 15.06 -1.95 20.42
CA PRO A 225 15.17 -0.50 20.26
C PRO A 225 15.25 0.27 21.59
N LYS A 226 15.06 -0.40 22.75
CA LYS A 226 15.09 0.24 24.08
C LYS A 226 16.39 0.05 24.85
N GLU A 227 17.10 -1.06 24.63
CA GLU A 227 18.29 -1.41 25.40
C GLU A 227 19.36 -1.94 24.43
N ALA A 228 20.42 -1.16 24.23
CA ALA A 228 21.54 -1.59 23.38
C ALA A 228 22.20 -2.85 23.96
N GLY A 229 22.51 -3.82 23.10
CA GLY A 229 23.06 -5.12 23.49
C GLY A 229 22.04 -6.12 24.04
N LEU A 230 20.75 -5.76 24.10
CA LEU A 230 19.65 -6.69 24.29
C LEU A 230 19.26 -7.31 22.96
N ILE A 231 19.66 -8.56 22.73
CA ILE A 231 19.45 -9.26 21.47
C ILE A 231 18.65 -10.53 21.74
N TRP A 232 17.63 -10.74 20.91
CA TRP A 232 16.79 -11.93 20.90
C TRP A 232 17.09 -12.76 19.67
N VAL A 233 17.10 -14.07 19.85
CA VAL A 233 17.34 -15.07 18.81
C VAL A 233 16.30 -16.17 18.90
N GLY A 234 15.77 -16.57 17.74
CA GLY A 234 14.93 -17.73 17.53
C GLY A 234 15.56 -18.65 16.50
N THR A 235 15.41 -19.97 16.64
CA THR A 235 15.99 -20.96 15.74
C THR A 235 14.94 -21.78 15.00
N ASN A 236 15.32 -22.36 13.85
CA ASN A 236 14.44 -23.26 13.09
C ASN A 236 14.27 -24.66 13.72
N ASP A 237 14.97 -24.93 14.82
CA ASP A 237 14.78 -26.09 15.67
C ASP A 237 14.10 -25.75 17.01
N GLY A 238 13.52 -24.56 17.12
CA GLY A 238 12.58 -24.20 18.19
C GLY A 238 13.21 -23.77 19.50
N LEU A 239 14.40 -23.16 19.46
CA LEU A 239 15.01 -22.52 20.63
C LEU A 239 14.83 -21.00 20.59
N VAL A 240 14.59 -20.42 21.77
CA VAL A 240 14.53 -18.97 22.00
C VAL A 240 15.61 -18.61 23.01
N GLN A 241 16.46 -17.66 22.64
CA GLN A 241 17.63 -17.24 23.40
C GLN A 241 17.66 -15.71 23.53
N VAL A 242 18.17 -15.22 24.65
CA VAL A 242 18.33 -13.79 24.91
C VAL A 242 19.69 -13.48 25.53
N THR A 243 20.32 -12.42 25.05
CA THR A 243 21.48 -11.77 25.69
C THR A 243 21.08 -10.36 26.10
N ARG A 244 21.68 -9.85 27.17
CA ARG A 244 21.48 -8.48 27.65
C ARG A 244 22.77 -7.66 27.71
N ASP A 245 23.89 -8.23 27.28
CA ASP A 245 25.21 -7.64 27.40
C ASP A 245 26.01 -7.67 26.09
N GLY A 246 25.30 -7.65 24.96
CA GLY A 246 25.90 -7.63 23.62
C GLY A 246 26.53 -8.94 23.19
N GLY A 247 26.04 -10.07 23.72
CA GLY A 247 26.45 -11.42 23.32
C GLY A 247 27.48 -12.07 24.23
N LYS A 248 27.86 -11.44 25.35
CA LYS A 248 28.83 -12.02 26.28
C LYS A 248 28.21 -13.19 27.04
N ASN A 249 26.94 -13.09 27.42
CA ASN A 249 26.19 -14.15 28.09
C ASN A 249 24.82 -14.36 27.45
N TRP A 250 24.50 -15.62 27.15
CA TRP A 250 23.24 -16.03 26.53
C TRP A 250 22.41 -16.87 27.50
N SER A 251 21.10 -16.61 27.54
CA SER A 251 20.13 -17.36 28.33
C SER A 251 19.12 -18.04 27.41
N ASN A 252 19.06 -19.38 27.48
CA ASN A 252 18.02 -20.15 26.82
C ASN A 252 16.72 -20.07 27.64
N VAL A 253 15.69 -19.46 27.04
CA VAL A 253 14.39 -19.24 27.68
C VAL A 253 13.29 -20.15 27.13
N THR A 254 13.63 -21.07 26.23
CA THR A 254 12.68 -21.95 25.52
C THR A 254 11.76 -22.71 26.47
N LYS A 255 12.31 -23.27 27.55
CA LYS A 255 11.56 -24.08 28.52
C LYS A 255 10.45 -23.32 29.26
N ASN A 256 10.44 -21.99 29.16
CA ASN A 256 9.46 -21.13 29.81
C ASN A 256 8.25 -20.86 28.89
N LEU A 257 8.28 -21.26 27.61
CA LEU A 257 7.16 -21.16 26.69
C LEU A 257 6.18 -22.33 26.93
N PRO A 258 4.91 -22.06 27.30
CA PRO A 258 3.92 -23.12 27.47
C PRO A 258 3.52 -23.70 26.12
N ASP A 259 3.28 -25.01 26.05
CA ASP A 259 2.69 -25.69 24.89
C ASP A 259 3.44 -25.51 23.55
N LEU A 260 4.74 -25.17 23.61
CA LEU A 260 5.58 -25.01 22.42
C LEU A 260 5.66 -26.32 21.61
N PRO A 261 5.32 -26.30 20.30
CA PRO A 261 5.49 -27.48 19.46
C PRO A 261 6.97 -27.85 19.38
N GLU A 262 7.28 -29.12 19.62
CA GLU A 262 8.64 -29.60 19.48
C GLU A 262 9.09 -29.43 18.01
N TRP A 263 10.24 -28.79 17.79
CA TRP A 263 10.77 -28.45 16.46
C TRP A 263 9.95 -27.42 15.67
N GLY A 264 9.08 -26.64 16.32
CA GLY A 264 8.50 -25.46 15.67
C GLY A 264 9.58 -24.40 15.39
N THR A 265 9.58 -23.84 14.19
CA THR A 265 10.48 -22.76 13.77
C THR A 265 10.07 -21.47 14.46
N VAL A 266 11.02 -20.76 15.08
CA VAL A 266 10.75 -19.39 15.57
C VAL A 266 10.92 -18.43 14.39
N ASP A 267 9.82 -18.12 13.70
CA ASP A 267 9.82 -17.37 12.44
C ASP A 267 10.08 -15.88 12.63
N ASN A 268 9.53 -15.30 13.69
CA ASN A 268 9.65 -13.86 13.94
C ASN A 268 9.77 -13.57 15.44
N ILE A 269 10.59 -12.57 15.77
CA ILE A 269 10.65 -11.95 17.10
C ILE A 269 10.56 -10.43 16.94
N GLU A 270 9.60 -9.83 17.63
CA GLU A 270 9.43 -8.38 17.75
C GLU A 270 9.81 -7.94 19.17
N ALA A 271 11.00 -7.34 19.30
CA ALA A 271 11.41 -6.72 20.56
C ALA A 271 10.64 -5.40 20.75
N SER A 272 10.02 -5.22 21.91
CA SER A 272 9.12 -4.08 22.10
C SER A 272 9.86 -2.75 22.04
N ARG A 273 9.21 -1.82 21.34
CA ARG A 273 9.59 -0.40 21.25
C ARG A 273 9.01 0.45 22.39
N TYR A 274 8.32 -0.16 23.35
CA TYR A 274 7.82 0.53 24.53
C TYR A 274 8.53 0.09 25.81
N ASP A 275 8.84 -1.21 25.97
CA ASP A 275 9.48 -1.74 27.18
C ASP A 275 10.61 -2.72 26.84
N ALA A 276 11.80 -2.54 27.42
CA ALA A 276 12.96 -3.39 27.14
C ALA A 276 12.73 -4.88 27.48
N GLY A 277 11.97 -5.19 28.54
CA GLY A 277 11.68 -6.56 28.95
C GLY A 277 10.62 -7.27 28.11
N THR A 278 9.94 -6.55 27.21
CA THR A 278 8.82 -7.08 26.43
C THR A 278 9.29 -7.52 25.05
N ALA A 279 8.84 -8.70 24.63
CA ALA A 279 9.00 -9.19 23.27
C ALA A 279 7.79 -10.06 22.88
N TYR A 280 7.49 -10.07 21.59
CA TYR A 280 6.49 -10.94 20.98
C TYR A 280 7.20 -11.86 20.00
N LEU A 281 6.70 -13.08 19.83
CA LEU A 281 7.24 -13.99 18.82
C LEU A 281 6.16 -14.88 18.24
N THR A 282 6.42 -15.37 17.03
CA THR A 282 5.63 -16.42 16.36
C THR A 282 6.44 -17.72 16.35
N VAL A 283 5.74 -18.84 16.36
CA VAL A 283 6.33 -20.16 16.15
C VAL A 283 5.51 -20.90 15.09
N ASP A 284 6.16 -21.27 14.00
CA ASP A 284 5.56 -22.05 12.93
C ASP A 284 5.88 -23.54 13.08
N GLY A 285 4.83 -24.33 13.30
CA GLY A 285 4.92 -25.78 13.43
C GLY A 285 4.63 -26.54 12.12
N HIS A 286 4.46 -25.87 10.99
CA HIS A 286 3.88 -26.51 9.81
C HIS A 286 4.78 -27.62 9.23
N GLN A 287 6.10 -27.46 9.34
CA GLN A 287 7.07 -28.45 8.87
C GLN A 287 7.03 -29.76 9.69
N VAL A 288 6.47 -29.70 10.90
CA VAL A 288 6.22 -30.87 11.77
C VAL A 288 4.74 -31.20 11.90
N ASN A 289 3.94 -30.80 10.89
CA ASN A 289 2.52 -31.10 10.78
C ASN A 289 1.66 -30.53 11.94
N VAL A 290 2.07 -29.40 12.51
CA VAL A 290 1.28 -28.60 13.45
C VAL A 290 0.78 -27.35 12.73
N ARG A 291 -0.54 -27.08 12.75
CA ARG A 291 -1.17 -25.98 12.00
C ARG A 291 -1.84 -24.92 12.88
N ASP A 292 -1.80 -25.13 14.19
CA ASP A 292 -2.35 -24.20 15.17
C ASP A 292 -1.49 -22.93 15.26
N PRO A 293 -2.08 -21.77 15.55
CA PRO A 293 -1.33 -20.54 15.76
C PRO A 293 -0.55 -20.61 17.06
N PHE A 294 0.74 -20.26 17.02
CA PHE A 294 1.55 -20.01 18.21
C PHE A 294 2.13 -18.61 18.15
N VAL A 295 1.57 -17.73 18.99
CA VAL A 295 2.05 -16.36 19.17
C VAL A 295 2.21 -16.14 20.66
N TYR A 296 3.40 -15.71 21.08
CA TYR A 296 3.74 -15.55 22.48
C TYR A 296 4.11 -14.11 22.81
N LYS A 297 3.89 -13.75 24.06
CA LYS A 297 4.36 -12.50 24.66
C LYS A 297 5.14 -12.77 25.94
N THR A 298 6.25 -12.09 26.12
CA THR A 298 6.92 -11.91 27.43
C THR A 298 6.93 -10.44 27.82
N ALA A 299 7.09 -10.16 29.12
CA ALA A 299 7.30 -8.81 29.67
C ALA A 299 8.47 -8.76 30.66
N ASP A 300 9.25 -9.84 30.76
CA ASP A 300 10.28 -10.01 31.80
C ASP A 300 11.57 -10.67 31.28
N TYR A 301 11.92 -10.36 30.03
CA TYR A 301 13.09 -10.92 29.35
C TYR A 301 13.01 -12.45 29.21
N GLY A 302 11.80 -12.97 28.99
CA GLY A 302 11.57 -14.38 28.65
C GLY A 302 11.54 -15.32 29.86
N LYS A 303 11.48 -14.79 31.09
CA LYS A 303 11.31 -15.62 32.29
C LYS A 303 9.90 -16.22 32.34
N THR A 304 8.91 -15.48 31.87
CA THR A 304 7.53 -15.95 31.68
C THR A 304 7.03 -15.59 30.29
N TRP A 305 6.19 -16.47 29.73
CA TRP A 305 5.55 -16.31 28.44
C TRP A 305 4.05 -16.57 28.55
N THR A 306 3.28 -15.83 27.76
CA THR A 306 1.83 -16.00 27.62
C THR A 306 1.52 -16.29 26.16
N LEU A 307 0.77 -17.35 25.89
CA LEU A 307 0.20 -17.61 24.56
C LEU A 307 -0.94 -16.60 24.31
N ILE A 308 -0.83 -15.84 23.23
CA ILE A 308 -1.72 -14.73 22.88
C ILE A 308 -2.41 -14.99 21.55
N THR A 309 -3.19 -16.07 21.45
CA THR A 309 -3.82 -16.54 20.19
C THR A 309 -5.34 -16.55 20.24
N SER A 310 -5.92 -15.90 21.25
CA SER A 310 -7.38 -15.85 21.42
C SER A 310 -8.08 -15.24 20.21
N ARG A 311 -9.18 -15.87 19.78
CA ARG A 311 -10.00 -15.50 18.62
C ARG A 311 -9.34 -15.66 17.26
N ILE A 312 -8.16 -16.29 17.20
CA ILE A 312 -7.63 -16.84 15.95
C ILE A 312 -8.26 -18.24 15.76
N PRO A 313 -8.80 -18.57 14.58
CA PRO A 313 -9.26 -19.92 14.30
C PRO A 313 -8.14 -20.97 14.44
N HIS A 314 -8.49 -22.23 14.68
CA HIS A 314 -7.56 -23.37 14.64
C HIS A 314 -7.93 -24.22 13.42
N ASN A 315 -7.21 -24.04 12.31
CA ASN A 315 -7.41 -24.77 11.06
C ASN A 315 -6.10 -24.84 10.25
N MET A 316 -6.15 -25.47 9.07
CA MET A 316 -5.00 -25.68 8.20
C MET A 316 -4.26 -24.41 7.73
N LEU A 317 -4.84 -23.22 7.92
CA LEU A 317 -4.30 -21.92 7.50
C LEU A 317 -4.08 -20.97 8.69
N SER A 318 -3.96 -21.51 9.91
CA SER A 318 -3.92 -20.68 11.13
C SER A 318 -2.52 -20.41 11.68
N TYR A 319 -1.51 -21.17 11.25
CA TYR A 319 -0.13 -20.98 11.72
C TYR A 319 0.38 -19.57 11.40
N ALA A 320 1.17 -19.05 12.33
CA ALA A 320 1.53 -17.64 12.43
C ALA A 320 2.96 -17.41 11.94
N HIS A 321 3.14 -16.37 11.13
CA HIS A 321 4.40 -16.04 10.48
C HIS A 321 5.09 -14.83 11.13
N CYS A 322 4.39 -13.71 11.24
CA CYS A 322 4.99 -12.44 11.68
C CYS A 322 4.06 -11.66 12.61
N VAL A 323 4.58 -11.21 13.76
CA VAL A 323 3.91 -10.28 14.67
C VAL A 323 4.64 -8.94 14.67
N ARG A 324 3.89 -7.83 14.68
CA ARG A 324 4.44 -6.48 14.72
C ARG A 324 3.74 -5.61 15.75
N GLU A 325 4.54 -4.86 16.51
CA GLU A 325 4.06 -3.86 17.47
C GLU A 325 3.98 -2.49 16.79
N ASP A 326 2.84 -1.83 16.94
CA ASP A 326 2.59 -0.54 16.33
C ASP A 326 3.50 0.58 16.90
N PRO A 327 4.09 1.44 16.04
CA PRO A 327 5.00 2.52 16.44
C PRO A 327 4.37 3.62 17.30
N VAL A 328 3.04 3.80 17.23
CA VAL A 328 2.34 4.96 17.79
C VAL A 328 1.50 4.58 19.01
N ARG A 329 0.89 3.39 19.00
CA ARG A 329 0.03 2.88 20.05
C ARG A 329 0.57 1.60 20.68
N LYS A 330 1.00 1.73 21.94
CA LYS A 330 1.32 0.58 22.79
C LYS A 330 0.14 -0.40 22.88
N GLY A 331 0.43 -1.68 22.65
CA GLY A 331 -0.56 -2.76 22.70
C GLY A 331 -1.44 -2.88 21.45
N LEU A 332 -1.25 -2.06 20.41
CA LEU A 332 -1.77 -2.33 19.08
C LEU A 332 -0.78 -3.26 18.35
N LEU A 333 -1.24 -4.43 17.93
CA LEU A 333 -0.42 -5.45 17.28
C LEU A 333 -1.04 -5.87 15.94
N TYR A 334 -0.19 -6.19 14.97
CA TYR A 334 -0.56 -6.80 13.69
C TYR A 334 0.02 -8.22 13.61
N LEU A 335 -0.71 -9.14 13.00
CA LEU A 335 -0.30 -10.54 12.86
C LEU A 335 -0.59 -11.08 11.47
N GLY A 336 0.45 -11.56 10.79
CA GLY A 336 0.37 -12.33 9.57
C GLY A 336 0.27 -13.83 9.86
N THR A 337 -0.71 -14.49 9.26
CA THR A 337 -0.84 -15.95 9.28
C THR A 337 -0.91 -16.50 7.86
N GLU A 338 -0.89 -17.82 7.73
CA GLU A 338 -1.10 -18.48 6.43
C GLU A 338 -2.43 -18.08 5.75
N GLY A 339 -3.46 -17.79 6.55
CA GLY A 339 -4.80 -17.46 6.07
C GLY A 339 -5.06 -15.97 5.85
N GLY A 340 -4.24 -15.07 6.39
CA GLY A 340 -4.43 -13.63 6.23
C GLY A 340 -3.88 -12.77 7.37
N LEU A 341 -4.37 -11.53 7.44
CA LEU A 341 -3.93 -10.51 8.39
C LEU A 341 -4.92 -10.35 9.55
N TYR A 342 -4.39 -10.15 10.77
CA TYR A 342 -5.14 -9.86 11.98
C TYR A 342 -4.61 -8.62 12.69
N VAL A 343 -5.45 -8.01 13.52
CA VAL A 343 -5.10 -6.90 14.42
C VAL A 343 -5.60 -7.18 15.84
N SER A 344 -4.85 -6.75 16.84
CA SER A 344 -5.24 -6.75 18.25
C SER A 344 -5.09 -5.35 18.82
N PHE A 345 -6.11 -4.86 19.53
CA PHE A 345 -6.11 -3.54 20.19
C PHE A 345 -5.79 -3.60 21.69
N ASP A 346 -5.52 -4.80 22.19
CA ASP A 346 -5.42 -5.14 23.59
C ASP A 346 -4.24 -6.07 23.89
N ASP A 347 -3.14 -5.85 23.17
CA ASP A 347 -1.83 -6.41 23.48
C ASP A 347 -1.81 -7.94 23.33
N GLY A 348 -2.48 -8.42 22.27
CA GLY A 348 -2.58 -9.82 21.87
C GLY A 348 -3.68 -10.62 22.57
N LYS A 349 -4.42 -10.01 23.51
CA LYS A 349 -5.45 -10.74 24.28
C LYS A 349 -6.64 -11.14 23.43
N ASN A 350 -7.01 -10.35 22.42
CA ASN A 350 -8.04 -10.66 21.45
C ASN A 350 -7.59 -10.23 20.05
N TRP A 351 -7.68 -11.14 19.08
CA TRP A 351 -7.43 -10.86 17.67
C TRP A 351 -8.73 -10.71 16.88
N GLN A 352 -8.67 -9.88 15.85
CA GLN A 352 -9.74 -9.73 14.87
C GLN A 352 -9.16 -9.69 13.45
N PRO A 353 -9.84 -10.24 12.43
CA PRO A 353 -9.37 -10.17 11.05
C PRO A 353 -9.22 -8.72 10.57
N LEU A 354 -8.15 -8.45 9.81
CA LEU A 354 -7.88 -7.18 9.13
C LEU A 354 -7.72 -7.42 7.62
N GLN A 355 -8.76 -7.97 6.99
CA GLN A 355 -8.80 -8.26 5.55
C GLN A 355 -9.50 -7.14 4.76
N SER A 356 -9.01 -5.91 4.92
CA SER A 356 -9.56 -4.69 4.32
C SER A 356 -9.30 -4.57 2.81
N GLY A 357 -9.74 -5.57 2.03
CA GLY A 357 -9.53 -5.65 0.59
C GLY A 357 -8.35 -6.53 0.16
N LEU A 358 -7.52 -6.97 1.11
CA LEU A 358 -6.49 -8.00 0.87
C LEU A 358 -7.17 -9.36 0.65
N PRO A 359 -7.01 -10.01 -0.52
CA PRO A 359 -7.47 -11.37 -0.73
C PRO A 359 -6.79 -12.34 0.24
N HIS A 360 -7.46 -13.44 0.59
CA HIS A 360 -6.81 -14.50 1.36
C HIS A 360 -5.53 -14.98 0.65
N ALA A 361 -4.42 -14.83 1.36
CA ALA A 361 -3.08 -15.20 0.94
C ALA A 361 -2.23 -15.37 2.21
N PRO A 362 -1.16 -16.18 2.17
CA PRO A 362 -0.20 -16.24 3.24
C PRO A 362 0.47 -14.89 3.43
N VAL A 363 0.51 -14.41 4.67
CA VAL A 363 1.14 -13.15 5.06
C VAL A 363 2.41 -13.46 5.85
N TYR A 364 3.55 -13.40 5.17
CA TYR A 364 4.84 -13.83 5.71
C TYR A 364 5.54 -12.72 6.50
N TRP A 365 5.34 -11.46 6.13
CA TRP A 365 6.00 -10.35 6.81
C TRP A 365 5.20 -9.06 6.81
N LEU A 366 5.45 -8.26 7.84
CA LEU A 366 4.79 -7.00 8.11
C LEU A 366 5.83 -5.94 8.50
N THR A 367 5.67 -4.73 7.98
CA THR A 367 6.46 -3.55 8.35
C THR A 367 5.56 -2.32 8.37
N VAL A 368 5.60 -1.54 9.45
CA VAL A 368 4.91 -0.25 9.52
C VAL A 368 5.86 0.86 9.09
N GLN A 369 5.46 1.66 8.11
CA GLN A 369 6.15 2.88 7.71
C GLN A 369 5.64 4.03 8.60
N GLU A 370 6.50 4.53 9.48
CA GLU A 370 6.07 5.42 10.59
C GLU A 370 5.66 6.83 10.15
N ARG A 371 6.22 7.35 9.06
CA ARG A 371 5.94 8.71 8.56
C ARG A 371 4.60 8.78 7.83
N PHE A 372 4.27 7.74 7.08
CA PHE A 372 3.04 7.64 6.31
C PHE A 372 1.94 6.90 7.07
N HIS A 373 2.28 6.23 8.19
CA HIS A 373 1.39 5.34 8.92
C HIS A 373 0.84 4.24 8.02
N ASP A 374 1.68 3.67 7.15
CA ASP A 374 1.26 2.65 6.20
C ASP A 374 1.73 1.27 6.69
N LEU A 375 0.87 0.26 6.63
CA LEU A 375 1.25 -1.12 6.92
C LEU A 375 1.59 -1.85 5.62
N ALA A 376 2.87 -2.05 5.36
CA ALA A 376 3.39 -2.82 4.25
C ALA A 376 3.37 -4.33 4.58
N VAL A 377 2.92 -5.13 3.63
CA VAL A 377 2.62 -6.56 3.77
C VAL A 377 3.31 -7.35 2.67
N ALA A 378 4.13 -8.33 3.06
CA ALA A 378 4.68 -9.33 2.16
C ALA A 378 3.75 -10.53 2.10
N THR A 379 3.42 -10.97 0.88
CA THR A 379 2.49 -12.08 0.67
C THR A 379 3.06 -13.13 -0.26
N TYR A 380 2.57 -14.36 -0.12
CA TYR A 380 2.82 -15.41 -1.10
C TYR A 380 1.72 -15.39 -2.16
N GLY A 381 2.08 -14.93 -3.36
CA GLY A 381 1.21 -14.95 -4.53
C GLY A 381 0.45 -13.64 -4.79
N ARG A 382 0.56 -12.62 -3.93
CA ARG A 382 -0.04 -11.28 -4.16
C ARG A 382 0.96 -10.13 -4.15
N GLY A 383 2.26 -10.40 -4.05
CA GLY A 383 3.31 -9.39 -4.03
C GLY A 383 3.31 -8.55 -2.76
N PHE A 384 3.74 -7.30 -2.89
CA PHE A 384 3.58 -6.30 -1.84
C PHE A 384 2.15 -5.78 -1.81
N TRP A 385 1.59 -5.68 -0.60
CA TRP A 385 0.34 -4.98 -0.32
C TRP A 385 0.58 -3.89 0.71
N ILE A 386 -0.08 -2.75 0.56
CA ILE A 386 0.02 -1.65 1.50
C ILE A 386 -1.39 -1.32 1.97
N LEU A 387 -1.64 -1.44 3.27
CA LEU A 387 -2.79 -0.80 3.90
C LEU A 387 -2.38 0.63 4.20
N ASP A 388 -2.73 1.54 3.30
CA ASP A 388 -2.44 2.96 3.48
C ASP A 388 -3.10 3.47 4.77
N ASP A 389 -2.43 4.34 5.51
CA ASP A 389 -2.95 5.16 6.60
C ASP A 389 -3.71 4.40 7.71
N ILE A 390 -2.99 3.67 8.54
CA ILE A 390 -3.49 2.96 9.71
C ILE A 390 -3.83 3.87 10.90
N THR A 391 -3.74 5.20 10.77
CA THR A 391 -3.99 6.15 11.87
C THR A 391 -5.36 6.00 12.51
N ALA A 392 -6.37 5.58 11.75
CA ALA A 392 -7.69 5.30 12.30
C ALA A 392 -7.68 4.11 13.27
N LEU A 393 -6.85 3.09 13.03
CA LEU A 393 -6.64 1.96 13.95
C LEU A 393 -5.87 2.42 15.18
N GLU A 394 -4.79 3.18 15.00
CA GLU A 394 -4.00 3.75 16.09
C GLU A 394 -4.89 4.57 17.05
N GLN A 395 -5.80 5.38 16.51
CA GLN A 395 -6.71 6.23 17.29
C GLN A 395 -8.00 5.52 17.79
N PHE A 396 -8.26 4.26 17.41
CA PHE A 396 -9.52 3.60 17.72
C PHE A 396 -9.62 3.14 19.18
N THR A 397 -10.39 3.84 20.01
CA THR A 397 -10.61 3.45 21.42
C THR A 397 -12.01 2.89 21.67
N PRO A 398 -12.26 2.23 22.83
CA PRO A 398 -13.62 1.84 23.22
C PRO A 398 -14.62 3.01 23.23
N GLU A 399 -14.17 4.22 23.58
CA GLU A 399 -15.01 5.43 23.55
C GLU A 399 -15.40 5.79 22.12
N VAL A 400 -14.47 5.69 21.16
CA VAL A 400 -14.76 5.89 19.73
C VAL A 400 -15.77 4.85 19.24
N GLY A 401 -15.58 3.57 19.57
CA GLY A 401 -16.51 2.50 19.19
C GLY A 401 -17.90 2.61 19.85
N ALA A 402 -18.00 3.32 20.98
CA ALA A 402 -19.28 3.57 21.65
C ALA A 402 -20.03 4.78 21.06
N ALA A 403 -19.30 5.78 20.54
CA ALA A 403 -19.84 7.00 19.93
C ALA A 403 -20.67 6.71 18.68
N LYS A 404 -21.61 7.61 18.33
CA LYS A 404 -22.41 7.47 17.09
C LYS A 404 -21.56 7.68 15.84
N ALA A 405 -20.70 8.70 15.89
CA ALA A 405 -19.73 9.02 14.85
C ALA A 405 -18.46 9.59 15.49
N HIS A 406 -17.35 9.54 14.76
CA HIS A 406 -16.09 10.15 15.16
C HIS A 406 -15.25 10.53 13.93
N LEU A 407 -14.60 11.69 13.95
CA LEU A 407 -13.63 12.10 12.94
C LEU A 407 -12.22 11.93 13.50
N PHE A 408 -11.45 10.99 12.92
CA PHE A 408 -10.06 10.76 13.31
C PHE A 408 -9.19 11.92 12.84
N ALA A 409 -8.13 12.22 13.60
CA ALA A 409 -7.13 13.19 13.16
C ALA A 409 -6.43 12.65 11.90
N PRO A 410 -6.52 13.34 10.75
CA PRO A 410 -5.81 12.94 9.55
C PRO A 410 -4.30 13.05 9.72
N ARG A 411 -3.54 12.15 9.10
CA ARG A 411 -2.09 12.33 8.91
C ARG A 411 -1.80 13.51 7.98
N ASP A 412 -0.54 13.96 8.00
CA ASP A 412 -0.08 14.96 7.04
C ASP A 412 -0.16 14.43 5.60
N ALA A 413 -0.55 15.30 4.67
CA ALA A 413 -0.68 15.00 3.25
C ALA A 413 0.37 15.78 2.44
N TYR A 414 0.97 15.14 1.43
CA TYR A 414 1.93 15.81 0.56
C TYR A 414 1.26 16.29 -0.73
N ARG A 415 1.50 17.56 -1.06
CA ARG A 415 1.14 18.16 -2.34
C ARG A 415 2.17 17.76 -3.42
N PHE A 416 2.20 16.47 -3.75
CA PHE A 416 3.15 15.92 -4.73
C PHE A 416 3.00 16.55 -6.11
N LYS A 417 4.12 16.56 -6.84
CA LYS A 417 4.15 16.86 -8.27
C LYS A 417 4.34 15.58 -9.05
N GLU A 418 3.64 15.52 -10.16
CA GLU A 418 3.77 14.44 -11.12
C GLU A 418 5.18 14.46 -11.73
N VAL A 419 5.79 13.28 -11.87
CA VAL A 419 7.07 13.09 -12.55
C VAL A 419 6.85 12.38 -13.89
N ALA A 420 7.81 12.54 -14.80
CA ALA A 420 7.74 11.92 -16.11
C ALA A 420 7.64 10.39 -15.98
N GLN A 421 6.71 9.78 -16.73
CA GLN A 421 6.57 8.33 -16.78
C GLN A 421 7.71 7.69 -17.60
N PRO A 422 8.27 6.54 -17.17
CA PRO A 422 9.08 5.69 -18.04
C PRO A 422 8.19 5.12 -19.14
N ALA A 423 8.81 4.60 -20.21
CA ALA A 423 8.07 3.85 -21.23
C ALA A 423 7.32 2.68 -20.57
N ALA A 424 6.00 2.69 -20.65
CA ALA A 424 5.13 1.67 -20.11
C ALA A 424 4.35 0.99 -21.24
N VAL A 425 4.05 -0.30 -21.07
CA VAL A 425 3.19 -1.04 -21.98
C VAL A 425 1.74 -0.65 -21.68
N GLU A 426 0.99 -0.31 -22.72
CA GLU A 426 -0.45 -0.05 -22.62
C GLU A 426 -1.16 -1.32 -22.16
N TYR A 427 -2.07 -1.23 -21.19
CA TYR A 427 -2.79 -2.36 -20.59
C TYR A 427 -1.90 -3.48 -20.03
N ASP A 428 -0.84 -3.12 -19.30
CA ASP A 428 -0.01 -4.10 -18.61
C ASP A 428 -0.73 -4.70 -17.38
N PRO A 429 -1.08 -6.01 -17.42
CA PRO A 429 -1.84 -6.67 -16.35
C PRO A 429 -1.02 -6.91 -15.08
N THR A 430 0.25 -6.52 -15.08
CA THR A 430 1.18 -6.68 -13.95
C THR A 430 1.59 -5.34 -13.32
N THR A 431 0.88 -4.27 -13.66
CA THR A 431 1.04 -2.97 -13.01
C THR A 431 0.54 -3.03 -11.57
N GLY A 432 1.26 -2.35 -10.67
CA GLY A 432 0.80 -2.12 -9.31
C GLY A 432 -0.23 -0.99 -9.27
N LYS A 433 -1.11 -1.01 -8.26
CA LYS A 433 -2.09 0.04 -8.04
C LYS A 433 -1.46 1.18 -7.23
N ASN A 434 -1.54 2.41 -7.72
CA ASN A 434 -1.17 3.59 -6.93
C ASN A 434 -2.22 3.88 -5.83
N PRO A 435 -1.82 4.42 -4.67
CA PRO A 435 -2.77 4.93 -3.70
C PRO A 435 -3.54 6.13 -4.30
N PRO A 436 -4.80 6.37 -3.89
CA PRO A 436 -5.50 7.59 -4.28
C PRO A 436 -4.71 8.84 -3.85
N TYR A 437 -4.66 9.85 -4.72
CA TYR A 437 -3.92 11.07 -4.43
C TYR A 437 -4.62 11.95 -3.39
N GLY A 438 -3.86 12.50 -2.46
CA GLY A 438 -4.28 13.58 -1.57
C GLY A 438 -4.27 13.21 -0.08
N ALA A 439 -5.14 13.87 0.70
CA ALA A 439 -5.30 13.62 2.12
C ALA A 439 -6.34 12.53 2.37
N SER A 440 -5.95 11.47 3.07
CA SER A 440 -6.87 10.47 3.61
C SER A 440 -7.58 11.02 4.85
N ILE A 441 -8.91 11.05 4.79
CA ILE A 441 -9.78 11.48 5.88
C ILE A 441 -10.58 10.26 6.31
N ASN A 442 -10.32 9.82 7.54
CA ASN A 442 -11.01 8.67 8.13
C ASN A 442 -12.08 9.12 9.12
N PHE A 443 -13.24 8.47 9.10
CA PHE A 443 -14.27 8.67 10.12
C PHE A 443 -14.97 7.36 10.49
N TYR A 444 -15.39 7.24 11.74
CA TYR A 444 -16.14 6.10 12.25
C TYR A 444 -17.65 6.41 12.26
N LEU A 445 -18.46 5.40 11.95
CA LEU A 445 -19.90 5.38 12.15
C LEU A 445 -20.31 4.11 12.91
N LYS A 446 -21.15 4.25 13.94
CA LYS A 446 -21.65 3.09 14.69
C LYS A 446 -22.58 2.19 13.88
N SER A 447 -23.31 2.78 12.95
CA SER A 447 -24.28 2.10 12.08
C SER A 447 -24.27 2.74 10.70
N ASN A 448 -24.73 2.00 9.68
CA ASN A 448 -24.95 2.55 8.35
C ASN A 448 -25.89 3.77 8.45
N LEU A 449 -25.64 4.81 7.65
CA LEU A 449 -26.60 5.89 7.49
C LEU A 449 -27.77 5.44 6.60
N GLY A 450 -28.96 6.03 6.80
CA GLY A 450 -30.12 5.79 5.95
C GLY A 450 -29.94 6.37 4.54
N GLU A 451 -30.74 5.94 3.57
CA GLU A 451 -30.64 6.38 2.16
C GLU A 451 -30.80 7.90 1.97
N LYS A 452 -31.47 8.58 2.90
CA LYS A 452 -31.70 10.03 2.87
C LYS A 452 -30.69 10.82 3.70
N ASP A 453 -29.93 10.14 4.55
CA ASP A 453 -28.94 10.74 5.42
C ASP A 453 -27.63 10.94 4.66
N VAL A 454 -26.87 11.97 5.04
CA VAL A 454 -25.58 12.30 4.44
C VAL A 454 -24.56 12.57 5.53
N ALA A 455 -23.33 12.09 5.31
CA ALA A 455 -22.17 12.57 6.04
C ALA A 455 -21.48 13.62 5.17
N LYS A 456 -21.30 14.83 5.70
CA LYS A 456 -20.79 15.97 4.94
C LYS A 456 -19.44 16.41 5.47
N LEU A 457 -18.40 16.24 4.65
CA LEU A 457 -17.05 16.69 4.94
C LEU A 457 -16.81 18.05 4.28
N THR A 458 -16.47 19.04 5.09
CA THR A 458 -16.11 20.39 4.64
C THR A 458 -14.67 20.68 5.02
N VAL A 459 -13.85 21.05 4.04
CA VAL A 459 -12.48 21.50 4.23
C VAL A 459 -12.44 23.02 4.13
N THR A 460 -11.83 23.67 5.12
CA THR A 460 -11.64 25.12 5.16
C THR A 460 -10.16 25.48 5.34
N ASP A 461 -9.75 26.60 4.76
CA ASP A 461 -8.40 27.14 4.94
C ASP A 461 -8.22 27.78 6.33
N ALA A 462 -7.01 28.29 6.59
CA ALA A 462 -6.67 28.94 7.86
C ALA A 462 -7.52 30.20 8.14
N GLY A 463 -8.12 30.82 7.12
CA GLY A 463 -9.04 31.95 7.24
C GLY A 463 -10.51 31.54 7.42
N GLY A 464 -10.81 30.24 7.42
CA GLY A 464 -12.17 29.71 7.51
C GLY A 464 -12.94 29.73 6.17
N LYS A 465 -12.28 30.06 5.05
CA LYS A 465 -12.91 30.00 3.73
C LYS A 465 -13.06 28.54 3.30
N LYS A 466 -14.24 28.18 2.79
CA LYS A 466 -14.50 26.85 2.23
C LYS A 466 -13.59 26.59 1.03
N VAL A 467 -12.87 25.48 1.06
CA VAL A 467 -12.00 25.00 -0.02
C VAL A 467 -12.70 23.88 -0.77
N ARG A 468 -13.15 22.85 -0.05
CA ARG A 468 -13.77 21.66 -0.63
C ARG A 468 -14.95 21.20 0.20
N GLU A 469 -15.94 20.65 -0.48
CA GLU A 469 -17.04 19.92 0.14
C GLU A 469 -17.17 18.53 -0.48
N ILE A 470 -17.34 17.51 0.37
CA ILE A 470 -17.52 16.12 -0.05
C ILE A 470 -18.75 15.58 0.68
N GLU A 471 -19.71 15.05 -0.09
CA GLU A 471 -20.89 14.39 0.44
C GLU A 471 -20.75 12.87 0.34
N CYS A 472 -20.81 12.20 1.48
CA CYS A 472 -20.86 10.74 1.56
C CYS A 472 -22.31 10.30 1.75
N ARG A 473 -22.71 9.24 1.03
CA ARG A 473 -24.08 8.71 1.02
C ARG A 473 -24.10 7.21 1.27
N ALA A 474 -25.26 6.71 1.66
CA ALA A 474 -25.46 5.27 1.79
C ALA A 474 -25.22 4.56 0.43
N PRO A 475 -24.62 3.36 0.43
CA PRO A 475 -24.46 2.57 -0.79
C PRO A 475 -25.84 2.25 -1.39
N LYS A 476 -26.00 2.42 -2.70
CA LYS A 476 -27.24 2.04 -3.40
C LYS A 476 -27.35 0.51 -3.45
N LEU A 477 -28.25 -0.07 -2.64
CA LEU A 477 -28.55 -1.50 -2.67
C LEU A 477 -29.09 -1.89 -4.07
N GLY A 478 -28.46 -2.86 -4.73
CA GLY A 478 -28.94 -3.43 -6.00
C GLY A 478 -28.36 -2.81 -7.28
N ALA A 479 -27.37 -1.90 -7.19
CA ALA A 479 -26.51 -1.62 -8.33
C ALA A 479 -25.62 -2.86 -8.53
N ALA A 480 -26.00 -3.73 -9.46
CA ALA A 480 -25.09 -4.74 -10.01
C ALA A 480 -23.75 -4.08 -10.34
N GLU A 481 -22.66 -4.83 -10.13
CA GLU A 481 -21.29 -4.49 -10.54
C GLU A 481 -21.31 -3.53 -11.73
N VAL A 482 -20.66 -2.39 -11.52
CA VAL A 482 -20.44 -1.34 -12.52
C VAL A 482 -20.28 -2.02 -13.88
N LYS A 483 -21.27 -1.83 -14.77
CA LYS A 483 -21.11 -2.13 -16.19
C LYS A 483 -19.77 -1.54 -16.59
N LYS A 484 -18.92 -2.39 -17.18
CA LYS A 484 -17.61 -2.06 -17.78
C LYS A 484 -17.50 -0.56 -18.07
N PRO A 485 -16.51 0.14 -17.50
CA PRO A 485 -16.43 1.58 -17.64
C PRO A 485 -16.44 1.96 -19.13
N PRO A 486 -17.17 3.01 -19.52
CA PRO A 486 -17.01 3.58 -20.86
C PRO A 486 -15.52 3.88 -21.08
N GLU A 487 -15.04 3.74 -22.30
CA GLU A 487 -13.64 3.96 -22.73
C GLU A 487 -13.10 5.39 -22.44
N ASP A 488 -13.90 6.25 -21.80
CA ASP A 488 -13.63 7.66 -21.49
C ASP A 488 -13.32 7.94 -20.00
N GLU A 489 -13.03 6.93 -19.18
CA GLU A 489 -12.73 7.10 -17.73
C GLU A 489 -11.45 7.91 -17.44
N ASP A 490 -10.59 8.14 -18.44
CA ASP A 490 -9.45 9.07 -18.33
C ASP A 490 -9.85 10.54 -18.50
N SER A 491 -11.14 10.84 -18.69
CA SER A 491 -11.61 12.22 -18.65
C SER A 491 -11.49 12.78 -17.23
N PRO A 492 -10.77 13.90 -17.03
CA PRO A 492 -10.73 14.58 -15.74
C PRO A 492 -12.14 15.06 -15.30
N ASP A 493 -13.18 14.91 -16.12
CA ASP A 493 -14.53 15.38 -15.84
C ASP A 493 -15.45 14.39 -15.08
N VAL A 494 -15.02 13.16 -14.80
CA VAL A 494 -15.81 12.22 -13.97
C VAL A 494 -15.62 12.55 -12.48
N GLU A 495 -16.71 12.84 -11.76
CA GLU A 495 -16.66 12.98 -10.31
C GLU A 495 -16.34 11.61 -9.69
N PRO A 496 -15.35 11.51 -8.78
CA PRO A 496 -15.10 10.25 -8.08
C PRO A 496 -16.39 9.81 -7.39
N PRO A 497 -16.68 8.49 -7.37
CA PRO A 497 -17.90 7.99 -6.75
C PRO A 497 -18.02 8.53 -5.32
N PRO A 498 -19.24 8.92 -4.89
CA PRO A 498 -19.43 9.45 -3.55
C PRO A 498 -18.92 8.43 -2.53
N CYS A 499 -18.22 8.94 -1.51
CA CYS A 499 -17.78 8.11 -0.40
C CYS A 499 -18.98 7.40 0.25
N GLU A 500 -18.77 6.14 0.63
CA GLU A 500 -19.81 5.33 1.27
C GLU A 500 -19.88 5.64 2.78
N THR A 501 -21.06 5.45 3.37
CA THR A 501 -21.32 5.67 4.81
C THR A 501 -21.73 4.37 5.50
N LYS A 502 -20.79 3.41 5.54
CA LYS A 502 -20.95 2.09 6.16
C LYS A 502 -20.66 2.15 7.67
N ALA A 503 -21.22 1.22 8.43
CA ALA A 503 -20.84 1.01 9.82
C ALA A 503 -19.35 0.61 9.90
N GLY A 504 -18.64 1.12 10.90
CA GLY A 504 -17.19 0.97 11.03
C GLY A 504 -16.42 2.21 10.56
N ILE A 505 -15.14 2.01 10.27
CA ILE A 505 -14.24 3.06 9.76
C ILE A 505 -14.47 3.21 8.26
N ASN A 506 -14.70 4.45 7.82
CA ASN A 506 -14.83 4.86 6.43
C ASN A 506 -13.67 5.78 6.07
N ARG A 507 -13.19 5.71 4.82
CA ARG A 507 -12.13 6.57 4.30
C ARG A 507 -12.61 7.35 3.09
N VAL A 508 -12.21 8.61 3.04
CA VAL A 508 -12.44 9.53 1.92
C VAL A 508 -11.13 10.21 1.58
N TRP A 509 -10.88 10.43 0.30
CA TRP A 509 -9.69 11.15 -0.14
C TRP A 509 -10.08 12.56 -0.59
N TRP A 510 -9.50 13.56 0.07
CA TRP A 510 -9.47 14.91 -0.45
C TRP A 510 -8.25 15.02 -1.35
N ASP A 511 -8.46 15.12 -2.67
CA ASP A 511 -7.45 15.31 -3.73
C ASP A 511 -6.64 16.62 -3.63
N LEU A 512 -6.74 17.31 -2.49
CA LEU A 512 -6.16 18.60 -2.18
C LEU A 512 -6.66 19.71 -3.10
N ARG A 513 -7.74 19.51 -3.87
CA ARG A 513 -8.29 20.54 -4.75
C ARG A 513 -9.52 21.19 -4.15
N SER A 514 -9.79 22.41 -4.60
CA SER A 514 -11.04 23.08 -4.31
C SER A 514 -12.24 22.36 -4.92
N ASP A 515 -13.44 22.86 -4.65
CA ASP A 515 -14.58 22.60 -5.54
C ASP A 515 -14.21 22.98 -6.99
N ARG A 516 -14.77 22.26 -7.96
CA ARG A 516 -14.58 22.58 -9.38
C ARG A 516 -15.38 23.84 -9.76
N SER A 517 -14.87 24.59 -10.73
CA SER A 517 -15.52 25.78 -11.29
C SER A 517 -16.93 25.47 -11.77
N THR A 518 -17.78 26.48 -11.91
CA THR A 518 -19.18 26.35 -12.27
C THR A 518 -19.32 25.61 -13.60
N GLU A 519 -20.22 24.62 -13.64
CA GLU A 519 -20.49 23.87 -14.86
C GLU A 519 -21.29 24.71 -15.86
N ILE A 520 -20.83 24.71 -17.10
CA ILE A 520 -21.55 25.32 -18.21
C ILE A 520 -22.59 24.32 -18.73
N ARG A 521 -23.83 24.77 -18.81
CA ARG A 521 -24.98 23.97 -19.24
C ARG A 521 -25.58 24.58 -20.50
N LEU A 522 -25.21 24.02 -21.65
CA LEU A 522 -25.78 24.42 -22.94
C LEU A 522 -27.19 23.86 -23.05
N ARG A 523 -28.19 24.73 -23.18
CA ARG A 523 -29.63 24.42 -23.27
C ARG A 523 -30.16 24.55 -24.70
N THR A 524 -29.27 24.78 -25.66
CA THR A 524 -29.58 24.82 -27.09
C THR A 524 -28.81 23.77 -27.88
N THR A 525 -29.36 23.37 -29.02
CA THR A 525 -28.68 22.49 -29.98
C THR A 525 -27.51 23.23 -30.64
N PRO A 526 -26.42 22.54 -31.02
CA PRO A 526 -25.32 23.16 -31.76
C PRO A 526 -25.81 23.86 -33.04
N LEU A 527 -25.17 24.97 -33.41
CA LEU A 527 -25.59 25.83 -34.55
C LEU A 527 -25.59 25.12 -35.92
N TYR A 528 -24.89 23.99 -36.04
CA TYR A 528 -24.74 23.24 -37.29
C TYR A 528 -25.06 21.75 -37.15
N ALA A 529 -25.65 21.35 -36.02
CA ALA A 529 -26.04 19.96 -35.76
C ALA A 529 -27.36 19.94 -34.95
N PRO A 530 -28.48 20.31 -35.57
CA PRO A 530 -29.78 20.36 -34.90
C PRO A 530 -30.30 18.98 -34.47
N ASP A 531 -29.70 17.91 -35.00
CA ASP A 531 -29.96 16.52 -34.68
C ASP A 531 -29.31 16.05 -33.37
N VAL A 532 -28.34 16.79 -32.83
CA VAL A 532 -27.73 16.48 -31.53
C VAL A 532 -28.73 16.80 -30.41
N PRO A 533 -29.24 15.80 -29.68
CA PRO A 533 -30.25 16.02 -28.67
C PRO A 533 -29.64 16.67 -27.41
N LEU A 534 -30.48 17.38 -26.67
CA LEU A 534 -30.16 17.75 -25.29
C LEU A 534 -30.27 16.52 -24.39
N GLY A 535 -29.52 16.52 -23.28
CA GLY A 535 -29.64 15.48 -22.28
C GLY A 535 -31.02 15.47 -21.60
N PRO A 536 -31.32 14.44 -20.78
CA PRO A 536 -32.61 14.28 -20.10
C PRO A 536 -33.03 15.49 -19.26
N GLU A 537 -32.06 16.23 -18.73
CA GLU A 537 -32.27 17.45 -17.93
C GLU A 537 -32.45 18.72 -18.78
N GLY A 538 -32.53 18.60 -20.11
CA GLY A 538 -32.69 19.72 -21.02
C GLY A 538 -31.43 20.55 -21.25
N TRP A 539 -30.25 19.96 -21.02
CA TRP A 539 -28.96 20.59 -21.30
C TRP A 539 -27.89 19.56 -21.72
N ARG A 540 -26.79 20.04 -22.30
CA ARG A 540 -25.60 19.29 -22.68
C ARG A 540 -24.33 20.01 -22.23
N LYS A 541 -23.24 19.26 -22.01
CA LYS A 541 -21.92 19.84 -21.72
C LYS A 541 -21.32 20.49 -22.98
N PRO A 542 -20.58 21.60 -22.84
CA PRO A 542 -19.76 22.11 -23.93
C PRO A 542 -18.63 21.12 -24.26
N PRO A 543 -18.41 20.77 -25.54
CA PRO A 543 -17.28 19.93 -25.92
C PRO A 543 -15.96 20.68 -25.74
N ALA A 544 -14.92 19.96 -25.30
CA ALA A 544 -13.55 20.46 -25.10
C ALA A 544 -13.40 21.63 -24.10
N VAL A 545 -14.37 21.84 -23.21
CA VAL A 545 -14.29 22.85 -22.14
C VAL A 545 -14.35 22.14 -20.79
N GLY A 546 -13.17 21.94 -20.19
CA GLY A 546 -13.05 21.34 -18.87
C GLY A 546 -13.36 22.31 -17.73
N ARG A 547 -13.56 21.76 -16.53
CA ARG A 547 -13.70 22.54 -15.29
C ARG A 547 -12.34 22.64 -14.58
N MET A 548 -12.09 23.76 -13.92
CA MET A 548 -10.86 23.97 -13.16
C MET A 548 -11.10 23.74 -11.66
N ALA A 549 -10.12 23.19 -10.96
CA ALA A 549 -10.07 23.19 -9.49
C ALA A 549 -8.67 23.58 -9.01
N VAL A 550 -8.61 24.46 -8.02
CA VAL A 550 -7.37 25.03 -7.52
C VAL A 550 -6.74 24.06 -6.53
N LEU A 551 -5.46 23.76 -6.70
CA LEU A 551 -4.71 22.91 -5.78
C LEU A 551 -4.37 23.70 -4.51
N ALA A 552 -4.65 23.12 -3.35
CA ALA A 552 -4.36 23.68 -2.04
C ALA A 552 -2.88 24.06 -1.89
N LEU A 553 -2.65 25.11 -1.12
CA LEU A 553 -1.32 25.54 -0.72
C LEU A 553 -0.78 24.64 0.38
N PRO A 554 0.54 24.50 0.52
CA PRO A 554 1.11 23.98 1.75
C PRO A 554 0.65 24.84 2.95
N GLY A 555 0.16 24.19 3.99
CA GLY A 555 -0.44 24.86 5.16
C GLY A 555 -1.42 23.98 5.91
N THR A 556 -1.98 24.52 6.98
CA THR A 556 -2.96 23.81 7.81
C THR A 556 -4.39 24.12 7.36
N TYR A 557 -5.18 23.07 7.18
CA TYR A 557 -6.60 23.13 6.86
C TYR A 557 -7.42 22.51 7.98
N THR A 558 -8.69 22.94 8.09
CA THR A 558 -9.64 22.38 9.04
C THR A 558 -10.65 21.53 8.30
N VAL A 559 -10.72 20.25 8.66
CA VAL A 559 -11.71 19.28 8.17
C VAL A 559 -12.83 19.19 9.19
N THR A 560 -14.06 19.40 8.72
CA THR A 560 -15.26 19.27 9.53
C THR A 560 -16.15 18.18 8.97
N LEU A 561 -16.50 17.19 9.79
CA LEU A 561 -17.50 16.18 9.50
C LEU A 561 -18.81 16.56 10.16
N ASN A 562 -19.89 16.62 9.38
CA ASN A 562 -21.26 16.76 9.88
C ASN A 562 -22.02 15.47 9.62
N VAL A 563 -22.61 14.88 10.65
CA VAL A 563 -23.49 13.69 10.58
C VAL A 563 -24.78 14.02 11.34
N GLY A 564 -25.85 14.32 10.60
CA GLY A 564 -27.06 14.89 11.20
C GLY A 564 -26.76 16.24 11.86
N GLU A 565 -27.04 16.35 13.16
CA GLU A 565 -26.76 17.56 13.98
C GLU A 565 -25.36 17.53 14.62
N GLU A 566 -24.67 16.40 14.60
CA GLU A 566 -23.35 16.25 15.22
C GLU A 566 -22.25 16.78 14.30
N LYS A 567 -21.32 17.54 14.89
CA LYS A 567 -20.21 18.19 14.19
C LYS A 567 -18.89 17.81 14.84
N PHE A 568 -17.96 17.29 14.05
CA PHE A 568 -16.61 16.92 14.46
C PHE A 568 -15.60 17.69 13.63
N THR A 569 -14.50 18.11 14.25
CA THR A 569 -13.50 18.95 13.59
C THR A 569 -12.10 18.44 13.90
N GLN A 570 -11.27 18.34 12.86
CA GLN A 570 -9.86 17.99 12.94
C GLN A 570 -9.04 18.90 12.03
N LYS A 571 -7.71 18.90 12.22
CA LYS A 571 -6.76 19.61 11.37
C LYS A 571 -6.04 18.63 10.46
N VAL A 572 -5.74 19.06 9.25
CA VAL A 572 -4.85 18.35 8.31
C VAL A 572 -3.78 19.32 7.83
N THR A 573 -2.52 18.88 7.83
CA THR A 573 -1.42 19.67 7.27
C THR A 573 -1.15 19.20 5.85
N VAL A 574 -1.11 20.15 4.93
CA VAL A 574 -0.62 19.93 3.56
C VAL A 574 0.83 20.36 3.49
N LEU A 575 1.72 19.42 3.20
CA LEU A 575 3.15 19.63 3.06
C LEU A 575 3.51 19.86 1.59
N LYS A 576 4.58 20.62 1.37
CA LYS A 576 5.19 20.77 0.04
C LYS A 576 5.85 19.43 -0.34
N ASP A 577 5.79 19.07 -1.62
CA ASP A 577 6.65 18.04 -2.19
C ASP A 577 8.15 18.36 -1.94
N PRO A 578 8.89 17.53 -1.19
CA PRO A 578 10.29 17.79 -0.86
C PRO A 578 11.22 17.78 -2.09
N HIS A 579 10.82 17.16 -3.20
CA HIS A 579 11.63 17.00 -4.41
C HIS A 579 11.49 18.16 -5.40
N THR A 580 10.62 19.12 -5.11
CA THR A 580 10.35 20.24 -6.02
C THR A 580 11.19 21.46 -5.68
N ALA A 581 11.70 22.16 -6.71
CA ALA A 581 12.54 23.36 -6.53
C ALA A 581 11.76 24.61 -6.08
N GLY A 582 10.44 24.67 -6.34
CA GLY A 582 9.62 25.87 -6.06
C GLY A 582 9.60 26.25 -4.58
N SER A 583 9.81 27.53 -4.27
CA SER A 583 9.71 28.05 -2.90
C SER A 583 8.25 28.19 -2.45
N GLY A 584 8.02 28.38 -1.14
CA GLY A 584 6.69 28.69 -0.64
C GLY A 584 6.08 29.96 -1.25
N ILE A 585 6.93 30.95 -1.57
CA ILE A 585 6.53 32.20 -2.22
C ILE A 585 6.08 31.95 -3.66
N ASP A 586 6.81 31.13 -4.41
CA ASP A 586 6.45 30.78 -5.80
C ASP A 586 5.10 30.04 -5.84
N ILE A 587 4.91 29.10 -4.91
CA ILE A 587 3.67 28.31 -4.82
C ILE A 587 2.49 29.23 -4.46
N GLN A 588 2.66 30.18 -3.54
CA GLN A 588 1.64 31.20 -3.23
C GLN A 588 1.31 32.07 -4.44
N ALA A 589 2.31 32.54 -5.18
CA ALA A 589 2.10 33.34 -6.38
C ALA A 589 1.32 32.54 -7.44
N GLN A 590 1.72 31.29 -7.71
CA GLN A 590 1.01 30.41 -8.64
C GLN A 590 -0.45 30.19 -8.22
N THR A 591 -0.73 29.91 -6.95
CA THR A 591 -2.11 29.69 -6.49
C THR A 591 -2.96 30.95 -6.57
N ARG A 592 -2.39 32.16 -6.36
CA ARG A 592 -3.13 33.41 -6.58
C ARG A 592 -3.61 33.56 -8.02
N GLU A 593 -2.71 33.34 -8.98
CA GLU A 593 -3.07 33.38 -10.41
C GLU A 593 -4.10 32.30 -10.78
N GLN A 594 -3.91 31.07 -10.28
CA GLN A 594 -4.89 29.99 -10.50
C GLN A 594 -6.26 30.31 -9.89
N THR A 595 -6.29 31.00 -8.76
CA THR A 595 -7.56 31.44 -8.13
C THR A 595 -8.23 32.53 -8.95
N ALA A 596 -7.47 33.49 -9.48
CA ALA A 596 -8.00 34.52 -10.36
C ALA A 596 -8.62 33.90 -11.64
N LEU A 597 -7.92 32.96 -12.28
CA LEU A 597 -8.44 32.22 -13.43
C LEU A 597 -9.69 31.40 -13.08
N TYR A 598 -9.70 30.75 -11.92
CA TYR A 598 -10.88 30.03 -11.43
C TYR A 598 -12.09 30.95 -11.27
N ASP A 599 -11.90 32.14 -10.72
CA ASP A 599 -12.96 33.14 -10.54
C ASP A 599 -13.44 33.70 -11.88
N GLU A 600 -12.54 33.95 -12.84
CA GLU A 600 -12.90 34.36 -14.21
C GLU A 600 -13.69 33.26 -14.95
N MET A 601 -13.27 32.00 -14.83
CA MET A 601 -14.01 30.87 -15.40
C MET A 601 -15.43 30.74 -14.80
N ASN A 602 -15.59 31.00 -13.50
CA ASN A 602 -16.91 31.03 -12.87
C ASN A 602 -17.78 32.17 -13.43
N ALA A 603 -17.22 33.37 -13.58
CA ALA A 603 -17.95 34.51 -14.15
C ALA A 603 -18.36 34.25 -15.61
N MET A 604 -17.47 33.67 -16.41
CA MET A 604 -17.76 33.23 -17.78
C MET A 604 -18.87 32.19 -17.79
N ALA A 605 -18.77 31.14 -16.97
CA ALA A 605 -19.77 30.07 -16.92
C ALA A 605 -21.15 30.59 -16.48
N ALA A 606 -21.21 31.51 -15.50
CA ALA A 606 -22.44 32.16 -15.10
C ALA A 606 -23.07 32.97 -16.25
N THR A 607 -22.25 33.72 -16.99
CA THR A 607 -22.69 34.51 -18.15
C THR A 607 -23.24 33.61 -19.26
N VAL A 608 -22.52 32.54 -19.62
CA VAL A 608 -22.99 31.57 -20.62
C VAL A 608 -24.28 30.89 -20.17
N ASN A 609 -24.34 30.44 -18.91
CA ASN A 609 -25.54 29.79 -18.38
C ASN A 609 -26.77 30.70 -18.44
N GLN A 610 -26.60 32.00 -18.18
CA GLN A 610 -27.65 32.98 -18.34
C GLN A 610 -28.05 33.17 -19.80
N ILE A 611 -27.08 33.29 -20.72
CA ILE A 611 -27.33 33.38 -22.15
C ILE A 611 -28.09 32.15 -22.66
N GLU A 612 -27.64 30.94 -22.32
CA GLU A 612 -28.29 29.70 -22.73
C GLU A 612 -29.68 29.53 -22.16
N SER A 613 -29.93 30.01 -20.93
CA SER A 613 -31.29 30.06 -20.38
C SER A 613 -32.20 30.99 -21.21
N LEU A 614 -31.71 32.16 -21.60
CA LEU A 614 -32.46 33.10 -22.45
C LEU A 614 -32.67 32.54 -23.86
N ARG A 615 -31.63 31.98 -24.48
CA ARG A 615 -31.71 31.37 -25.83
C ARG A 615 -32.71 30.20 -25.84
N ALA A 616 -32.72 29.36 -24.82
CA ALA A 616 -33.70 28.28 -24.69
C ALA A 616 -35.15 28.81 -24.59
N GLN A 617 -35.39 29.90 -23.87
CA GLN A 617 -36.70 30.55 -23.79
C GLN A 617 -37.13 31.14 -25.14
N LEU A 618 -36.22 31.76 -25.89
CA LEU A 618 -36.49 32.28 -27.24
C LEU A 618 -36.85 31.16 -28.22
N VAL A 619 -36.16 30.02 -28.14
CA VAL A 619 -36.49 28.82 -28.94
C VAL A 619 -37.89 28.29 -28.59
N ALA A 620 -38.24 28.23 -27.32
CA ALA A 620 -39.57 27.82 -26.87
C ALA A 620 -40.66 28.79 -27.37
N LEU A 621 -40.43 30.09 -27.21
CA LEU A 621 -41.33 31.15 -27.68
C LEU A 621 -41.55 31.06 -29.20
N GLY A 622 -40.49 30.81 -29.99
CA GLY A 622 -40.59 30.62 -31.43
C GLY A 622 -41.53 29.47 -31.83
N LYS A 623 -41.52 28.37 -31.06
CA LYS A 623 -42.42 27.21 -31.24
C LYS A 623 -43.87 27.56 -30.92
N GLU A 624 -44.12 28.34 -29.87
CA GLU A 624 -45.48 28.74 -29.47
C GLU A 624 -46.11 29.77 -30.42
N LEU A 625 -45.33 30.73 -30.93
CA LEU A 625 -45.85 31.87 -31.68
C LEU A 625 -46.48 31.53 -33.05
N GLY A 626 -46.32 30.32 -33.59
CA GLY A 626 -46.90 29.90 -34.88
C GLY A 626 -46.48 30.76 -36.10
N THR A 627 -46.83 30.39 -37.33
CA THR A 627 -46.35 31.07 -38.56
C THR A 627 -47.30 32.13 -39.14
N ASN A 628 -48.24 32.65 -38.34
CA ASN A 628 -49.26 33.61 -38.81
C ASN A 628 -48.72 35.06 -38.90
N ASP A 629 -49.39 35.91 -39.69
CA ASP A 629 -48.92 37.28 -39.95
C ASP A 629 -48.87 38.17 -38.70
N THR A 630 -49.70 37.86 -37.70
CA THR A 630 -49.77 38.60 -36.43
C THR A 630 -48.59 38.34 -35.50
N SER A 631 -47.90 37.21 -35.61
CA SER A 631 -46.73 36.88 -34.76
C SER A 631 -45.39 37.33 -35.35
N LYS A 632 -45.36 37.75 -36.62
CA LYS A 632 -44.15 38.16 -37.35
C LYS A 632 -43.27 39.20 -36.62
N PRO A 633 -43.82 40.30 -36.04
CA PRO A 633 -42.98 41.30 -35.37
C PRO A 633 -42.29 40.74 -34.12
N VAL A 634 -43.00 39.91 -33.35
CA VAL A 634 -42.47 39.30 -32.12
C VAL A 634 -41.41 38.26 -32.44
N ARG A 635 -41.63 37.44 -33.48
CA ARG A 635 -40.62 36.50 -33.98
C ARG A 635 -39.34 37.20 -34.44
N LYS A 636 -39.45 38.26 -35.24
CA LYS A 636 -38.28 39.02 -35.67
C LYS A 636 -37.49 39.58 -34.48
N ALA A 637 -38.16 40.15 -33.48
CA ALA A 637 -37.49 40.64 -32.29
C ALA A 637 -36.81 39.52 -31.47
N SER A 638 -37.45 38.34 -31.39
CA SER A 638 -36.89 37.14 -30.76
C SER A 638 -35.64 36.65 -31.48
N ASP A 639 -35.67 36.56 -32.81
CA ASP A 639 -34.55 36.12 -33.64
C ASP A 639 -33.37 37.11 -33.56
N ASP A 640 -33.65 38.42 -33.68
CA ASP A 640 -32.63 39.48 -33.57
C ASP A 640 -31.95 39.47 -32.19
N LEU A 641 -32.67 39.15 -31.11
CA LEU A 641 -32.10 38.96 -29.77
C LEU A 641 -31.29 37.66 -29.68
N GLY A 642 -31.80 36.57 -30.25
CA GLY A 642 -31.13 35.28 -30.31
C GLY A 642 -29.79 35.34 -31.03
N GLU A 643 -29.68 36.08 -32.13
CA GLU A 643 -28.44 36.31 -32.86
C GLU A 643 -27.43 37.11 -32.02
N LYS A 644 -27.86 38.16 -31.33
CA LYS A 644 -26.99 38.95 -30.44
C LYS A 644 -26.44 38.10 -29.30
N LEU A 645 -27.32 37.31 -28.66
CA LEU A 645 -26.93 36.38 -27.59
C LEU A 645 -25.93 35.33 -28.08
N THR A 646 -26.18 34.75 -29.26
CA THR A 646 -25.28 33.80 -29.92
C THR A 646 -23.92 34.45 -30.24
N GLY A 647 -23.92 35.71 -30.69
CA GLY A 647 -22.69 36.47 -30.96
C GLY A 647 -21.84 36.67 -29.71
N ILE A 648 -22.46 37.02 -28.57
CA ILE A 648 -21.75 37.18 -27.29
C ILE A 648 -21.20 35.84 -26.81
N GLU A 649 -22.04 34.81 -26.76
CA GLU A 649 -21.62 33.48 -26.31
C GLU A 649 -20.51 32.89 -27.18
N GLY A 650 -20.56 33.13 -28.49
CA GLY A 650 -19.53 32.74 -29.44
C GLY A 650 -18.16 33.41 -29.24
N THR A 651 -18.08 34.48 -28.44
CA THR A 651 -16.79 35.05 -28.01
C THR A 651 -16.20 34.36 -26.78
N LEU A 652 -17.05 33.66 -26.01
CA LEU A 652 -16.67 32.96 -24.78
C LEU A 652 -16.44 31.47 -25.01
N LEU A 653 -17.16 30.87 -25.97
CA LEU A 653 -17.17 29.43 -26.22
C LEU A 653 -17.22 29.10 -27.72
N GLN A 654 -16.66 27.95 -28.08
CA GLN A 654 -16.80 27.40 -29.43
C GLN A 654 -18.16 26.71 -29.60
N LEU A 655 -19.11 27.40 -30.24
CA LEU A 655 -20.49 26.92 -30.43
C LEU A 655 -20.68 25.92 -31.59
N LYS A 656 -19.63 25.70 -32.39
CA LYS A 656 -19.68 24.84 -33.59
C LYS A 656 -19.38 23.38 -33.31
N LEU A 657 -18.67 23.09 -32.23
CA LEU A 657 -18.31 21.73 -31.86
C LEU A 657 -19.55 20.99 -31.34
N THR A 658 -19.70 19.74 -31.77
CA THR A 658 -20.86 18.89 -31.47
C THR A 658 -20.63 17.93 -30.31
N GLY A 659 -19.36 17.74 -29.92
CA GLY A 659 -18.93 16.51 -29.22
C GLY A 659 -18.25 15.60 -30.22
#